data_AF-A0AAD8VVZ3-F1
#
_entry.id   AF-A0AAD8VVZ3-F1
#
_cell.length_a   1.000
_cell.length_b   1.000
_cell.length_c   1.000
_cell.angle_alpha   90.00
_cell.angle_beta   90.00
_cell.angle_gamma   90.00
#
_symmetry.space_group_name_H-M   'P 1'
#
loop_
_entity.id
_entity.type
_entity.pdbx_description
1 polymer ?
#
loop_
_entity_poly.entity_id
_entity_poly.type
_entity_poly.pdbx_seq_one_letter_code
_entity_poly.pdbx_strand_id
1 'polypeptide(L)'
;MVNFGKVLVSDQLEEWKEYYINYKMMKKKLKHYVQQTQNGGRNHEQVLKEFSRMLDDQIEKVVLFLLKQQGHLASRIEKLGEQRAMLTEQSDISQVSQVRDAYRQVGLDLVKLLRFVDMNATGIRKILKKFDKRFGYRFTDYYVSTRANHPYSQLQPIFKQVGIVAVAGALTRNLASLQNHQGSYTSIYDHPSITLKDPVIEQINHSVQKLTNSTTFLKFLGQHALIVPEDVQTSSDDLVDDQSYHFMSLMLNLVNTFLYMVNTYIIVPTADDYSVSLGAAATVCGVVIGSMAVAQVFSSVYFSAWSNKSYSRPLVFSSIMLFSGNLLYALAYDLNSITVLILGRLLCGLGSARAVNRRYISDCVPLKIRLKASAGFVSASALGMACGPGLAGLLQTEFKIYGVTFNQNTLPGWVMCLAWVVNLIWLWISFKEPDHIAKENGANTQSSDSNHRRSDNLEDGLAQPLLTEEKERQDENVQDDDDKEEDRKECHKPATSLAAAYRLLTPSVKVQLLIYFMLKFTMEILLSESSVVTSFYFNWSTGSVAIFLAVLGLTVLPVNIIVGSYVTNLFEDRQILVASEIMVLIGIAASFHFTSSYSVPQYVTSAIITFVFAEVLEGVNLSLLSRVMSSRLSRGTYNGGLLSTEAGTLARVTADVTITAAGYLGQSQLLNATLVPSLVICLASIAATFGTYNSLY
;
A
#
# COMPACT_ATOMS: atom_id res chain seq x y z
N MET A 1 21.41 9.61 -30.46
CA MET A 1 21.17 8.14 -30.34
C MET A 1 22.47 7.38 -30.61
N VAL A 2 23.25 7.03 -29.57
CA VAL A 2 24.50 6.26 -29.76
C VAL A 2 24.17 4.79 -30.06
N ASN A 3 24.80 4.22 -31.08
CA ASN A 3 24.62 2.82 -31.48
C ASN A 3 25.05 1.88 -30.33
N PHE A 4 24.11 1.45 -29.48
CA PHE A 4 24.39 0.50 -28.39
C PHE A 4 25.08 -0.78 -28.87
N GLY A 5 24.84 -1.22 -30.11
CA GLY A 5 25.56 -2.35 -30.69
C GLY A 5 27.05 -2.09 -30.97
N LYS A 6 27.48 -0.82 -31.10
CA LYS A 6 28.90 -0.43 -31.18
C LYS A 6 29.51 -0.33 -29.77
N VAL A 7 28.77 0.24 -28.82
CA VAL A 7 29.18 0.33 -27.39
C VAL A 7 29.33 -1.06 -26.76
N LEU A 8 28.41 -1.99 -27.06
CA LEU A 8 28.51 -3.38 -26.60
C LEU A 8 29.76 -4.07 -27.13
N VAL A 9 30.22 -3.73 -28.34
CA VAL A 9 31.40 -4.33 -28.96
C VAL A 9 32.70 -3.66 -28.50
N SER A 10 32.67 -2.35 -28.20
CA SER A 10 33.84 -1.63 -27.67
C SER A 10 34.12 -1.92 -26.19
N ASP A 11 33.09 -2.21 -25.41
CA ASP A 11 33.20 -2.39 -23.96
C ASP A 11 33.25 -3.86 -23.53
N GLN A 12 33.22 -4.78 -24.49
CA GLN A 12 33.34 -6.23 -24.26
C GLN A 12 34.74 -6.59 -23.76
N LEU A 13 34.79 -7.32 -22.66
CA LEU A 13 36.00 -8.01 -22.25
C LEU A 13 36.32 -9.11 -23.27
N GLU A 14 37.52 -9.06 -23.84
CA GLU A 14 37.95 -9.93 -24.94
C GLU A 14 37.92 -11.41 -24.54
N GLU A 15 38.27 -11.71 -23.29
CA GLU A 15 38.23 -13.05 -22.69
C GLU A 15 36.80 -13.63 -22.58
N TRP A 16 35.78 -12.79 -22.46
CA TRP A 16 34.39 -13.22 -22.19
C TRP A 16 33.45 -12.99 -23.37
N LYS A 17 33.99 -12.63 -24.54
CA LYS A 17 33.25 -12.20 -25.73
C LYS A 17 32.14 -13.18 -26.14
N GLU A 18 32.39 -14.47 -26.02
CA GLU A 18 31.44 -15.54 -26.42
C GLU A 18 30.22 -15.65 -25.50
N TYR A 19 30.36 -15.24 -24.24
CA TYR A 19 29.30 -15.34 -23.23
C TYR A 19 28.35 -14.15 -23.23
N TYR A 20 28.69 -13.05 -23.90
CA TYR A 20 27.79 -11.91 -24.04
C TYR A 20 26.58 -12.22 -24.92
N ILE A 21 25.48 -11.55 -24.63
CA ILE A 21 24.25 -11.61 -25.41
C ILE A 21 24.49 -11.12 -26.85
N ASN A 22 24.10 -11.93 -27.84
CA ASN A 22 24.31 -11.58 -29.24
C ASN A 22 23.24 -10.59 -29.76
N TYR A 23 23.34 -9.34 -29.31
CA TYR A 23 22.39 -8.28 -29.63
C TYR A 23 22.25 -8.02 -31.15
N LYS A 24 23.34 -8.14 -31.91
CA LYS A 24 23.34 -7.91 -33.36
C LYS A 24 22.54 -9.01 -34.10
N MET A 25 22.73 -10.27 -33.72
CA MET A 25 22.01 -11.41 -34.27
C MET A 25 20.51 -11.31 -33.97
N MET A 26 20.14 -11.04 -32.71
CA MET A 26 18.73 -10.88 -32.33
C MET A 26 18.07 -9.70 -33.06
N LYS A 27 18.78 -8.57 -33.22
CA LYS A 27 18.27 -7.42 -34.00
C LYS A 27 18.04 -7.79 -35.48
N LYS A 28 18.88 -8.63 -36.08
CA LYS A 28 18.73 -9.09 -37.47
C LYS A 28 17.52 -10.03 -37.61
N LYS A 29 17.38 -11.00 -36.70
CA LYS A 29 16.20 -11.89 -36.62
C LYS A 29 14.91 -11.11 -36.44
N LEU A 30 14.91 -10.10 -35.56
CA LEU A 30 13.74 -9.25 -35.33
C LEU A 30 13.29 -8.51 -36.59
N LYS A 31 14.24 -8.01 -37.42
CA LYS A 31 13.90 -7.38 -38.70
C LYS A 31 13.29 -8.39 -39.69
N HIS A 32 13.80 -9.60 -39.72
CA HIS A 32 13.30 -10.67 -40.58
C HIS A 32 11.87 -11.08 -40.19
N TYR A 33 11.58 -11.19 -38.89
CA TYR A 33 10.22 -11.47 -38.42
C TYR A 33 9.24 -10.36 -38.82
N VAL A 34 9.62 -9.08 -38.73
CA VAL A 34 8.76 -7.98 -39.19
C VAL A 34 8.45 -8.09 -40.69
N GLN A 35 9.44 -8.39 -41.53
CA GLN A 35 9.23 -8.55 -42.98
C GLN A 35 8.33 -9.75 -43.31
N GLN A 36 8.44 -10.85 -42.57
CA GLN A 36 7.61 -12.04 -42.78
C GLN A 36 6.16 -11.86 -42.30
N THR A 37 5.95 -11.11 -41.21
CA THR A 37 4.60 -10.81 -40.71
C THR A 37 3.87 -9.81 -41.61
N GLN A 38 4.58 -8.86 -42.24
CA GLN A 38 3.99 -7.91 -43.21
C GLN A 38 3.58 -8.57 -44.53
N ASN A 39 4.24 -9.66 -44.93
CA ASN A 39 3.94 -10.39 -46.17
C ASN A 39 2.89 -11.51 -45.98
N GLY A 40 2.12 -11.50 -44.89
CA GLY A 40 1.03 -12.47 -44.64
C GLY A 40 1.47 -13.92 -44.36
N GLY A 41 2.77 -14.19 -44.21
CA GLY A 41 3.32 -15.55 -44.24
C GLY A 41 3.45 -16.29 -42.89
N ARG A 42 3.27 -15.64 -41.74
CA ARG A 42 3.45 -16.28 -40.41
C ARG A 42 2.46 -15.78 -39.36
N ASN A 43 1.86 -16.72 -38.63
CA ASN A 43 1.02 -16.44 -37.46
C ASN A 43 1.82 -15.74 -36.35
N HIS A 44 1.20 -14.73 -35.75
CA HIS A 44 1.78 -13.86 -34.73
C HIS A 44 2.33 -14.64 -33.51
N GLU A 45 1.61 -15.66 -33.06
CA GLU A 45 1.97 -16.51 -31.92
C GLU A 45 3.26 -17.30 -32.16
N GLN A 46 3.53 -17.70 -33.40
CA GLN A 46 4.74 -18.43 -33.77
C GLN A 46 5.98 -17.53 -33.65
N VAL A 47 5.87 -16.25 -34.02
CA VAL A 47 6.96 -15.27 -33.87
C VAL A 47 7.30 -15.03 -32.41
N LEU A 48 6.27 -14.90 -31.55
CA LEU A 48 6.45 -14.74 -30.10
C LEU A 48 7.18 -15.94 -29.49
N LYS A 49 6.76 -17.16 -29.86
CA LYS A 49 7.36 -18.41 -29.37
C LYS A 49 8.81 -18.58 -29.83
N GLU A 50 9.09 -18.35 -31.12
CA GLU A 50 10.44 -18.45 -31.68
C GLU A 50 11.40 -17.39 -31.10
N PHE A 51 10.92 -16.16 -30.91
CA PHE A 51 11.72 -15.09 -30.31
C PHE A 51 11.97 -15.33 -28.81
N SER A 52 10.94 -15.79 -28.09
CA SER A 52 11.07 -16.15 -26.67
C SER A 52 12.12 -17.23 -26.45
N ARG A 53 12.07 -18.34 -27.21
CA ARG A 53 13.05 -19.42 -27.12
C ARG A 53 14.48 -18.93 -27.39
N MET A 54 14.65 -18.10 -28.42
CA MET A 54 15.96 -17.52 -28.73
C MET A 54 16.49 -16.62 -27.61
N LEU A 55 15.62 -15.85 -26.95
CA LEU A 55 16.00 -15.00 -25.84
C LEU A 55 16.36 -15.84 -24.61
N ASP A 56 15.60 -16.91 -24.34
CA ASP A 56 15.88 -17.89 -23.30
C ASP A 56 17.27 -18.53 -23.50
N ASP A 57 17.60 -19.01 -24.71
CA ASP A 57 18.92 -19.58 -25.01
C ASP A 57 20.07 -18.59 -24.76
N GLN A 58 19.86 -17.31 -25.06
CA GLN A 58 20.87 -16.28 -24.79
C GLN A 58 21.01 -15.96 -23.29
N ILE A 59 19.90 -15.97 -22.55
CA ILE A 59 19.91 -15.76 -21.10
C ILE A 59 20.57 -16.94 -20.39
N GLU A 60 20.23 -18.16 -20.78
CA GLU A 60 20.84 -19.39 -20.24
C GLU A 60 22.37 -19.34 -20.34
N LYS A 61 22.88 -19.01 -21.53
CA LYS A 61 24.32 -18.86 -21.76
C LYS A 61 24.98 -17.86 -20.80
N VAL A 62 24.35 -16.71 -20.59
CA VAL A 62 24.85 -15.65 -19.69
C VAL A 62 24.83 -16.14 -18.24
N VAL A 63 23.77 -16.84 -17.84
CA VAL A 63 23.54 -17.30 -16.47
C VAL A 63 24.48 -18.43 -16.09
N LEU A 64 24.67 -19.42 -16.97
CA LEU A 64 25.61 -20.52 -16.73
C LEU A 64 27.03 -20.01 -16.56
N PHE A 65 27.44 -19.04 -17.39
CA PHE A 65 28.73 -18.38 -17.23
C PHE A 65 28.84 -17.60 -15.92
N LEU A 66 27.80 -16.86 -15.54
CA LEU A 66 27.75 -16.13 -14.27
C LEU A 66 27.92 -17.07 -13.07
N LEU A 67 27.17 -18.18 -13.02
CA LEU A 67 27.25 -19.16 -11.94
C LEU A 67 28.66 -19.78 -11.84
N LYS A 68 29.28 -20.12 -12.98
CA LYS A 68 30.65 -20.64 -13.04
C LYS A 68 31.66 -19.64 -12.45
N GLN A 69 31.55 -18.36 -12.81
CA GLN A 69 32.44 -17.31 -12.30
C GLN A 69 32.21 -17.02 -10.81
N GLN A 70 30.96 -17.03 -10.34
CA GLN A 70 30.66 -16.90 -8.92
C GLN A 70 31.29 -18.02 -8.10
N GLY A 71 31.18 -19.28 -8.54
CA GLY A 71 31.81 -20.42 -7.87
C GLY A 71 33.34 -20.30 -7.84
N HIS A 72 33.95 -19.85 -8.92
CA HIS A 72 35.39 -19.62 -8.98
C HIS A 72 35.87 -18.53 -8.00
N LEU A 73 35.14 -17.40 -7.92
CA LEU A 73 35.46 -16.34 -6.96
C LEU A 73 35.25 -16.80 -5.51
N ALA A 74 34.16 -17.52 -5.23
CA ALA A 74 33.88 -18.07 -3.90
C ALA A 74 34.98 -19.02 -3.43
N SER A 75 35.41 -19.96 -4.28
CA SER A 75 36.51 -20.90 -3.95
C SER A 75 37.84 -20.17 -3.71
N ARG A 76 38.13 -19.10 -4.46
CA ARG A 76 39.32 -18.27 -4.21
C ARG A 76 39.25 -17.54 -2.87
N ILE A 77 38.08 -17.01 -2.49
CA ILE A 77 37.87 -16.34 -1.19
C ILE A 77 38.05 -17.34 -0.03
N GLU A 78 37.52 -18.56 -0.18
CA GLU A 78 37.66 -19.64 0.80
C GLU A 78 39.12 -20.01 1.03
N LYS A 79 39.88 -20.31 -0.04
CA LYS A 79 41.32 -20.61 0.05
C LYS A 79 42.14 -19.48 0.69
N LEU A 80 41.85 -18.23 0.33
CA LEU A 80 42.50 -17.08 0.96
C LEU A 80 42.11 -16.94 2.45
N GLY A 81 40.90 -17.37 2.81
CA GLY A 81 40.42 -17.40 4.19
C GLY A 81 41.18 -18.41 5.04
N GLU A 82 41.46 -19.60 4.49
CA GLU A 82 42.31 -20.62 5.13
C GLU A 82 43.74 -20.11 5.32
N GLN A 83 44.34 -19.50 4.29
CA GLN A 83 45.67 -18.89 4.38
C GLN A 83 45.72 -17.79 5.44
N ARG A 84 44.68 -16.95 5.54
CA ARG A 84 44.58 -15.94 6.60
C ARG A 84 44.48 -16.56 7.99
N ALA A 85 43.71 -17.63 8.15
CA ALA A 85 43.56 -18.30 9.45
C ALA A 85 44.92 -18.83 9.95
N MET A 86 45.72 -19.43 9.06
CA MET A 86 47.09 -19.87 9.37
C MET A 86 48.02 -18.71 9.73
N LEU A 87 47.88 -17.55 9.07
CA LEU A 87 48.66 -16.34 9.33
C LEU A 87 48.30 -15.62 10.64
N THR A 88 47.15 -15.95 11.24
CA THR A 88 46.76 -15.37 12.53
C THR A 88 47.59 -15.93 13.69
N GLU A 89 48.26 -17.07 13.48
CA GLU A 89 49.13 -17.72 14.47
C GLU A 89 50.62 -17.31 14.37
N GLN A 90 51.05 -16.76 13.22
CA GLN A 90 52.45 -16.35 12.96
C GLN A 90 52.49 -14.95 12.34
N SER A 91 52.95 -13.95 13.10
CA SER A 91 52.92 -12.54 12.71
C SER A 91 54.03 -12.16 11.71
N ASP A 92 53.85 -12.51 10.43
CA ASP A 92 54.69 -12.03 9.33
C ASP A 92 53.97 -10.96 8.48
N ILE A 93 54.44 -9.72 8.57
CA ILE A 93 53.86 -8.54 7.91
C ILE A 93 53.92 -8.66 6.37
N SER A 94 54.92 -9.37 5.84
CA SER A 94 55.08 -9.57 4.39
C SER A 94 53.96 -10.44 3.82
N GLN A 95 53.63 -11.53 4.53
CA GLN A 95 52.61 -12.50 4.11
C GLN A 95 51.19 -11.92 4.23
N VAL A 96 50.94 -11.07 5.24
CA VAL A 96 49.67 -10.33 5.38
C VAL A 96 49.45 -9.38 4.19
N SER A 97 50.51 -8.70 3.70
CA SER A 97 50.38 -7.84 2.51
C SER A 97 50.09 -8.64 1.25
N GLN A 98 50.73 -9.82 1.08
CA GLN A 98 50.49 -10.69 -0.08
C GLN A 98 49.05 -11.21 -0.12
N VAL A 99 48.51 -11.65 1.02
CA VAL A 99 47.11 -12.11 1.11
C VAL A 99 46.13 -10.96 0.88
N ARG A 100 46.43 -9.75 1.38
CA ARG A 100 45.64 -8.55 1.10
C ARG A 100 45.60 -8.21 -0.38
N ASP A 101 46.74 -8.24 -1.07
CA ASP A 101 46.79 -7.97 -2.50
C ASP A 101 46.10 -9.06 -3.32
N ALA A 102 46.15 -10.32 -2.87
CA ALA A 102 45.38 -11.41 -3.47
C ALA A 102 43.85 -11.20 -3.32
N TYR A 103 43.37 -10.74 -2.16
CA TYR A 103 41.96 -10.35 -1.99
C TYR A 103 41.57 -9.16 -2.87
N ARG A 104 42.46 -8.18 -3.04
CA ARG A 104 42.22 -7.05 -3.97
C ARG A 104 42.07 -7.53 -5.42
N GLN A 105 42.89 -8.48 -5.85
CA GLN A 105 42.76 -9.08 -7.19
C GLN A 105 41.41 -9.79 -7.37
N VAL A 106 40.94 -10.53 -6.36
CA VAL A 106 39.59 -11.13 -6.38
C VAL A 106 38.52 -10.04 -6.47
N GLY A 107 38.70 -8.90 -5.78
CA GLY A 107 37.80 -7.75 -5.87
C GLY A 107 37.76 -7.12 -7.27
N LEU A 108 38.90 -6.97 -7.94
CA LEU A 108 38.97 -6.48 -9.31
C LEU A 108 38.29 -7.44 -10.30
N ASP A 109 38.46 -8.75 -10.13
CA ASP A 109 37.76 -9.76 -10.94
C ASP A 109 36.25 -9.75 -10.70
N LEU A 110 35.81 -9.48 -9.47
CA LEU A 110 34.40 -9.27 -9.14
C LEU A 110 33.83 -8.03 -9.84
N VAL A 111 34.59 -6.92 -9.91
CA VAL A 111 34.19 -5.72 -10.66
C VAL A 111 34.04 -6.02 -12.16
N LYS A 112 34.94 -6.80 -12.75
CA LYS A 112 34.80 -7.28 -14.14
C LYS A 112 33.49 -8.06 -14.32
N LEU A 113 33.19 -8.97 -13.38
CA LEU A 113 31.95 -9.77 -13.40
C LEU A 113 30.69 -8.89 -13.28
N LEU A 114 30.70 -7.90 -12.38
CA LEU A 114 29.60 -6.94 -12.23
C LEU A 114 29.36 -6.15 -13.53
N ARG A 115 30.43 -5.71 -14.20
CA ARG A 115 30.34 -5.04 -15.52
C ARG A 115 29.75 -5.96 -16.59
N PHE A 116 30.13 -7.23 -16.60
CA PHE A 116 29.55 -8.23 -17.50
C PHE A 116 28.03 -8.39 -17.31
N VAL A 117 27.57 -8.48 -16.05
CA VAL A 117 26.13 -8.62 -15.76
C VAL A 117 25.37 -7.36 -16.15
N ASP A 118 25.87 -6.16 -15.83
CA ASP A 118 25.22 -4.88 -16.18
C ASP A 118 25.03 -4.74 -17.71
N MET A 119 26.05 -5.12 -18.46
CA MET A 119 26.03 -5.02 -19.91
C MET A 119 25.05 -6.01 -20.56
N ASN A 120 24.99 -7.24 -20.06
CA ASN A 120 24.02 -8.24 -20.52
C ASN A 120 22.57 -7.88 -20.12
N ALA A 121 22.34 -7.43 -18.89
CA ALA A 121 21.03 -6.95 -18.44
C ALA A 121 20.54 -5.77 -19.29
N THR A 122 21.43 -4.84 -19.63
CA THR A 122 21.13 -3.73 -20.54
C THR A 122 20.83 -4.20 -21.96
N GLY A 123 21.54 -5.22 -22.45
CA GLY A 123 21.29 -5.84 -23.75
C GLY A 123 19.91 -6.49 -23.85
N ILE A 124 19.52 -7.27 -22.83
CA ILE A 124 18.20 -7.90 -22.70
C ILE A 124 17.10 -6.82 -22.72
N ARG A 125 17.23 -5.79 -21.88
CA ARG A 125 16.29 -4.66 -21.83
C ARG A 125 16.09 -3.99 -23.19
N LYS A 126 17.20 -3.73 -23.90
CA LYS A 126 17.17 -3.04 -25.20
C LYS A 126 16.63 -3.89 -26.33
N ILE A 127 16.71 -5.22 -26.24
CA ILE A 127 16.12 -6.09 -27.26
C ILE A 127 14.63 -6.26 -27.03
N LEU A 128 14.21 -6.42 -25.78
CA LEU A 128 12.82 -6.44 -25.34
C LEU A 128 12.07 -5.16 -25.76
N LYS A 129 12.59 -3.98 -25.37
CA LYS A 129 12.02 -2.68 -25.81
C LYS A 129 11.96 -2.51 -27.34
N LYS A 130 12.89 -3.12 -28.07
CA LYS A 130 12.90 -3.05 -29.55
C LYS A 130 11.86 -3.98 -30.16
N PHE A 131 11.56 -5.10 -29.52
CA PHE A 131 10.48 -5.99 -29.91
C PHE A 131 9.15 -5.27 -29.79
N ASP A 132 8.83 -4.72 -28.61
CA ASP A 132 7.57 -4.01 -28.35
C ASP A 132 7.37 -2.85 -29.32
N LYS A 133 8.41 -2.02 -29.55
CA LYS A 133 8.33 -0.89 -30.49
C LYS A 133 8.02 -1.31 -31.93
N ARG A 134 8.38 -2.53 -32.35
CA ARG A 134 8.20 -2.99 -33.74
C ARG A 134 6.89 -3.71 -33.99
N PHE A 135 6.35 -4.36 -32.97
CA PHE A 135 5.13 -5.14 -33.09
C PHE A 135 3.94 -4.50 -32.35
N GLY A 136 4.14 -3.46 -31.54
CA GLY A 136 3.07 -2.73 -30.84
C GLY A 136 2.52 -3.45 -29.61
N TYR A 137 3.09 -4.60 -29.22
CA TYR A 137 2.61 -5.42 -28.10
C TYR A 137 3.41 -5.24 -26.82
N ARG A 138 2.79 -5.59 -25.69
CA ARG A 138 3.41 -5.73 -24.36
C ARG A 138 4.18 -7.05 -24.20
N PHE A 139 5.03 -7.40 -25.16
CA PHE A 139 5.79 -8.67 -25.11
C PHE A 139 6.80 -8.67 -23.96
N THR A 140 7.45 -7.54 -23.69
CA THR A 140 8.32 -7.39 -22.52
C THR A 140 7.60 -7.76 -21.23
N ASP A 141 6.35 -7.33 -21.07
CA ASP A 141 5.56 -7.56 -19.86
C ASP A 141 5.19 -9.04 -19.70
N TYR A 142 4.73 -9.67 -20.78
CA TYR A 142 4.45 -11.12 -20.81
C TYR A 142 5.71 -11.95 -20.55
N TYR A 143 6.82 -11.64 -21.23
CA TYR A 143 8.05 -12.40 -21.14
C TYR A 143 8.68 -12.30 -19.75
N VAL A 144 8.71 -11.10 -19.17
CA VAL A 144 9.30 -10.89 -17.83
C VAL A 144 8.36 -11.42 -16.74
N SER A 145 7.04 -11.26 -16.81
CA SER A 145 6.12 -11.75 -15.76
C SER A 145 6.09 -13.27 -15.65
N THR A 146 5.99 -13.97 -16.79
CA THR A 146 5.99 -15.44 -16.85
C THR A 146 7.28 -16.06 -16.34
N ARG A 147 8.41 -15.38 -16.54
CA ARG A 147 9.72 -15.92 -16.21
C ARG A 147 10.28 -15.38 -14.91
N ALA A 148 10.01 -14.15 -14.47
CA ALA A 148 10.62 -13.61 -13.25
C ALA A 148 10.16 -14.29 -11.96
N ASN A 149 8.96 -14.89 -11.96
CA ASN A 149 8.34 -15.50 -10.79
C ASN A 149 8.33 -17.04 -10.80
N HIS A 150 8.87 -17.68 -11.85
CA HIS A 150 8.91 -19.13 -11.95
C HIS A 150 10.10 -19.70 -11.15
N PRO A 151 9.94 -20.81 -10.39
CA PRO A 151 11.02 -21.38 -9.55
C PRO A 151 12.26 -21.82 -10.35
N TYR A 152 12.10 -22.15 -11.64
CA TYR A 152 13.19 -22.51 -12.55
C TYR A 152 13.65 -21.35 -13.45
N SER A 153 13.37 -20.11 -13.04
CA SER A 153 13.69 -18.93 -13.84
C SER A 153 15.19 -18.73 -14.04
N GLN A 154 15.63 -18.82 -15.28
CA GLN A 154 16.98 -18.42 -15.67
C GLN A 154 17.20 -16.90 -15.58
N LEU A 155 16.13 -16.10 -15.47
CA LEU A 155 16.25 -14.64 -15.30
C LEU A 155 16.54 -14.23 -13.85
N GLN A 156 16.22 -15.09 -12.88
CA GLN A 156 16.35 -14.79 -11.45
C GLN A 156 17.81 -14.56 -10.99
N PRO A 157 18.82 -15.32 -11.45
CA PRO A 157 20.23 -15.05 -11.09
C PRO A 157 20.72 -13.66 -11.54
N ILE A 158 20.23 -13.17 -12.69
CA ILE A 158 20.53 -11.83 -13.20
C ILE A 158 19.82 -10.75 -12.38
N PHE A 159 18.59 -11.02 -11.92
CA PHE A 159 17.74 -10.02 -11.23
C PHE A 159 17.87 -9.95 -9.71
N LYS A 160 18.00 -11.08 -9.01
CA LYS A 160 18.02 -11.10 -7.54
C LYS A 160 19.43 -11.01 -6.95
N GLN A 161 20.48 -11.27 -7.74
CA GLN A 161 21.91 -11.01 -7.45
C GLN A 161 22.46 -11.46 -6.07
N VAL A 162 21.73 -12.31 -5.34
CA VAL A 162 22.05 -12.71 -3.96
C VAL A 162 23.46 -13.28 -3.87
N GLY A 163 23.87 -14.11 -4.83
CA GLY A 163 25.21 -14.69 -4.86
C GLY A 163 26.33 -13.68 -5.08
N ILE A 164 26.16 -12.67 -5.95
CA ILE A 164 27.20 -11.66 -6.22
C ILE A 164 27.36 -10.74 -5.00
N VAL A 165 26.23 -10.34 -4.39
CA VAL A 165 26.23 -9.50 -3.19
C VAL A 165 26.83 -10.24 -1.99
N ALA A 166 26.58 -11.54 -1.84
CA ALA A 166 27.20 -12.36 -0.81
C ALA A 166 28.73 -12.46 -0.99
N VAL A 167 29.21 -12.66 -2.22
CA VAL A 167 30.65 -12.65 -2.54
C VAL A 167 31.27 -11.28 -2.25
N ALA A 168 30.60 -10.19 -2.61
CA ALA A 168 31.04 -8.82 -2.29
C ALA A 168 31.12 -8.56 -0.78
N GLY A 169 30.12 -9.02 -0.01
CA GLY A 169 30.08 -8.90 1.44
C GLY A 169 31.19 -9.71 2.12
N ALA A 170 31.41 -10.95 1.67
CA ALA A 170 32.49 -11.80 2.16
C ALA A 170 33.87 -11.16 1.90
N LEU A 171 34.09 -10.64 0.69
CA LEU A 171 35.34 -9.96 0.32
C LEU A 171 35.58 -8.71 1.18
N THR A 172 34.56 -7.87 1.32
CA THR A 172 34.62 -6.61 2.10
C THR A 172 34.96 -6.91 3.57
N ARG A 173 34.30 -7.91 4.16
CA ARG A 173 34.56 -8.36 5.54
C ARG A 173 36.00 -8.86 5.69
N ASN A 174 36.47 -9.66 4.74
CA ASN A 174 37.82 -10.25 4.82
C ASN A 174 38.93 -9.21 4.64
N LEU A 175 38.74 -8.22 3.76
CA LEU A 175 39.67 -7.10 3.59
C LEU A 175 39.72 -6.18 4.81
N ALA A 176 38.56 -5.87 5.40
CA ALA A 176 38.49 -5.04 6.62
C ALA A 176 39.22 -5.70 7.80
N SER A 177 39.11 -7.02 7.96
CA SER A 177 39.82 -7.77 8.99
C SER A 177 41.35 -7.72 8.86
N LEU A 178 41.88 -7.57 7.64
CA LEU A 178 43.32 -7.49 7.38
C LEU A 178 43.88 -6.07 7.58
N GLN A 179 43.02 -5.04 7.59
CA GLN A 179 43.44 -3.64 7.80
C GLN A 179 43.67 -3.29 9.27
N ASN A 180 42.95 -3.90 10.21
CA ASN A 180 43.07 -3.62 11.65
C ASN A 180 44.39 -4.12 12.30
N HIS A 181 45.28 -4.77 11.55
CA HIS A 181 46.56 -5.30 12.05
C HIS A 181 47.76 -4.36 11.84
N GLN A 182 47.57 -3.15 11.29
CA GLN A 182 48.59 -2.09 11.34
C GLN A 182 48.48 -1.32 12.66
N GLY A 183 49.13 -1.87 13.69
CA GLY A 183 49.51 -1.25 14.97
C GLY A 183 48.80 0.03 15.40
N SER A 184 47.68 -0.11 16.12
CA SER A 184 47.32 0.78 17.22
C SER A 184 46.35 0.05 18.15
N TYR A 185 46.81 -0.25 19.37
CA TYR A 185 45.95 -0.76 20.43
C TYR A 185 45.08 0.41 20.94
N THR A 186 43.91 0.62 20.34
CA THR A 186 42.88 1.52 20.86
C THR A 186 41.62 0.73 21.18
N SER A 187 41.10 0.99 22.38
CA SER A 187 39.98 0.32 23.05
C SER A 187 38.73 0.22 22.17
N ILE A 188 37.93 -0.84 22.38
CA ILE A 188 36.69 -1.16 21.66
C ILE A 188 35.58 -0.08 21.86
N TYR A 189 35.80 0.89 22.76
CA TYR A 189 34.86 1.98 23.08
C TYR A 189 35.24 3.35 22.50
N ASP A 190 36.42 3.49 21.88
CA ASP A 190 36.80 4.74 21.22
C ASP A 190 36.22 4.78 19.80
N HIS A 191 35.57 5.88 19.46
CA HIS A 191 34.90 6.07 18.17
C HIS A 191 35.87 5.83 16.99
N PRO A 192 35.48 5.07 15.94
CA PRO A 192 36.34 4.82 14.80
C PRO A 192 36.41 6.07 13.92
N SER A 193 37.26 7.02 14.32
CA SER A 193 37.72 8.10 13.47
C SER A 193 38.95 7.60 12.70
N ILE A 194 38.70 6.84 11.64
CA ILE A 194 39.45 6.75 10.37
C ILE A 194 38.78 5.62 9.55
N THR A 195 37.87 5.99 8.65
CA THR A 195 37.38 5.09 7.60
C THR A 195 38.42 5.06 6.49
N LEU A 196 39.43 4.19 6.60
CA LEU A 196 40.38 3.95 5.51
C LEU A 196 39.67 3.16 4.39
N LYS A 197 39.11 3.92 3.42
CA LYS A 197 38.42 3.38 2.24
C LYS A 197 39.42 2.67 1.32
N ASP A 198 39.39 1.34 1.27
CA ASP A 198 40.10 0.64 0.21
C ASP A 198 39.40 0.96 -1.14
N PRO A 199 40.13 1.47 -2.16
CA PRO A 199 39.55 1.91 -3.43
C PRO A 199 38.84 0.77 -4.18
N VAL A 200 39.24 -0.49 -3.94
CA VAL A 200 38.57 -1.66 -4.54
C VAL A 200 37.18 -1.87 -3.93
N ILE A 201 37.02 -1.65 -2.62
CA ILE A 201 35.73 -1.75 -1.93
C ILE A 201 34.77 -0.66 -2.43
N GLU A 202 35.27 0.56 -2.64
CA GLU A 202 34.48 1.66 -3.21
C GLU A 202 34.03 1.36 -4.65
N GLN A 203 34.92 0.79 -5.48
CA GLN A 203 34.58 0.35 -6.83
C GLN A 203 33.55 -0.79 -6.85
N ILE A 204 33.65 -1.75 -5.93
CA ILE A 204 32.66 -2.83 -5.78
C ILE A 204 31.31 -2.25 -5.39
N ASN A 205 31.25 -1.39 -4.37
CA ASN A 205 30.00 -0.77 -3.90
C ASN A 205 29.34 0.07 -5.00
N HIS A 206 30.12 0.89 -5.71
CA HIS A 206 29.61 1.67 -6.83
C HIS A 206 29.08 0.78 -7.97
N SER A 207 29.80 -0.31 -8.28
CA SER A 207 29.39 -1.26 -9.33
C SER A 207 28.13 -2.05 -8.94
N VAL A 208 28.01 -2.46 -7.67
CA VAL A 208 26.82 -3.11 -7.12
C VAL A 208 25.63 -2.16 -7.12
N GLN A 209 25.81 -0.90 -6.74
CA GLN A 209 24.74 0.10 -6.75
C GLN A 209 24.26 0.40 -8.18
N LYS A 210 25.21 0.59 -9.12
CA LYS A 210 24.89 0.78 -10.54
C LYS A 210 24.12 -0.41 -11.11
N LEU A 211 24.59 -1.63 -10.80
CA LEU A 211 23.96 -2.86 -11.26
C LEU A 211 22.55 -3.01 -10.65
N THR A 212 22.39 -2.73 -9.35
CA THR A 212 21.11 -2.73 -8.64
C THR A 212 20.13 -1.77 -9.31
N ASN A 213 20.55 -0.56 -9.68
CA ASN A 213 19.71 0.39 -10.40
C ASN A 213 19.30 -0.13 -11.79
N SER A 214 20.24 -0.74 -12.52
CA SER A 214 20.00 -1.36 -13.84
C SER A 214 19.01 -2.52 -13.80
N THR A 215 19.08 -3.38 -12.78
CA THR A 215 18.20 -4.56 -12.65
C THR A 215 16.90 -4.26 -11.92
N THR A 216 16.88 -3.31 -11.00
CA THR A 216 15.65 -2.78 -10.39
C THR A 216 14.72 -2.21 -11.46
N PHE A 217 15.24 -1.60 -12.53
CA PHE A 217 14.42 -1.16 -13.67
C PHE A 217 13.79 -2.32 -14.47
N LEU A 218 14.47 -3.46 -14.60
CA LEU A 218 13.89 -4.64 -15.26
C LEU A 218 12.92 -5.39 -14.34
N LYS A 219 13.19 -5.43 -13.03
CA LYS A 219 12.26 -5.88 -12.01
C LYS A 219 11.01 -4.98 -11.97
N PHE A 220 11.19 -3.68 -12.15
CA PHE A 220 10.14 -2.69 -12.33
C PHE A 220 9.34 -2.98 -13.61
N LEU A 221 9.95 -3.23 -14.77
CA LEU A 221 9.22 -3.68 -15.96
C LEU A 221 8.43 -4.98 -15.74
N GLY A 222 8.97 -5.94 -14.98
CA GLY A 222 8.25 -7.16 -14.59
C GLY A 222 7.11 -6.92 -13.59
N GLN A 223 7.25 -5.95 -12.69
CA GLN A 223 6.23 -5.54 -11.72
C GLN A 223 5.16 -4.62 -12.35
N HIS A 224 5.51 -3.89 -13.41
CA HIS A 224 4.59 -3.08 -14.21
C HIS A 224 3.73 -3.91 -15.17
N ALA A 225 4.01 -5.20 -15.36
CA ALA A 225 3.07 -6.12 -16.01
C ALA A 225 1.76 -6.31 -15.20
N LEU A 226 1.77 -6.00 -13.90
CA LEU A 226 0.58 -5.98 -13.03
C LEU A 226 -0.06 -4.59 -12.92
N ILE A 227 0.52 -3.55 -13.53
CA ILE A 227 -0.02 -2.19 -13.51
C ILE A 227 0.05 -1.64 -14.92
N VAL A 228 -1.06 -1.76 -15.66
CA VAL A 228 -1.30 -1.13 -16.95
C VAL A 228 -0.77 0.32 -16.96
N PRO A 229 0.22 0.64 -17.81
CA PRO A 229 0.42 2.00 -18.28
C PRO A 229 -0.08 2.06 -19.73
N GLU A 230 -1.19 2.75 -19.96
CA GLU A 230 -1.59 3.16 -21.31
C GLU A 230 -1.21 4.62 -21.54
N ASP A 231 -0.66 4.84 -22.73
CA ASP A 231 -0.33 6.08 -23.43
C ASP A 231 0.92 6.86 -23.02
N VAL A 232 2.07 6.42 -23.57
CA VAL A 232 3.13 7.36 -23.99
C VAL A 232 3.12 7.42 -25.52
N GLN A 233 2.24 8.27 -26.05
CA GLN A 233 2.46 8.87 -27.36
C GLN A 233 3.71 9.75 -27.28
N THR A 234 4.55 9.61 -28.28
CA THR A 234 5.87 10.24 -28.32
C THR A 234 5.72 11.70 -28.73
N SER A 235 5.72 12.62 -27.77
CA SER A 235 6.01 14.04 -28.01
C SER A 235 7.08 14.50 -27.03
N SER A 236 8.05 15.21 -27.55
CA SER A 236 9.36 15.48 -26.98
C SER A 236 9.39 16.58 -25.91
N ASP A 237 8.65 16.41 -24.81
CA ASP A 237 8.67 17.34 -23.65
C ASP A 237 8.91 16.65 -22.28
N ASP A 238 9.11 15.33 -22.23
CA ASP A 238 9.25 14.55 -20.98
C ASP A 238 10.63 14.66 -20.27
N LEU A 239 11.22 15.85 -20.21
CA LEU A 239 12.29 16.16 -19.26
C LEU A 239 11.87 17.15 -18.17
N VAL A 240 10.57 17.48 -18.05
CA VAL A 240 10.09 18.49 -17.08
C VAL A 240 9.06 17.97 -16.06
N ASP A 241 8.39 16.82 -16.23
CA ASP A 241 7.33 16.41 -15.28
C ASP A 241 7.81 15.53 -14.11
N ASP A 242 8.88 15.93 -13.42
CA ASP A 242 9.28 15.38 -12.11
C ASP A 242 8.73 16.25 -10.95
N GLN A 243 7.72 17.10 -11.21
CA GLN A 243 7.12 18.00 -10.22
C GLN A 243 5.58 18.00 -10.26
N SER A 244 4.92 17.24 -9.36
CA SER A 244 3.58 17.62 -8.86
C SER A 244 3.11 16.84 -7.61
N TYR A 245 4.02 16.38 -6.74
CA TYR A 245 3.66 15.89 -5.41
C TYR A 245 4.06 16.93 -4.35
N HIS A 246 3.07 17.61 -3.76
CA HIS A 246 3.30 18.50 -2.63
C HIS A 246 3.33 17.72 -1.32
N PHE A 247 4.54 17.52 -0.79
CA PHE A 247 4.77 16.80 0.47
C PHE A 247 3.92 17.34 1.63
N MET A 248 3.78 18.67 1.73
CA MET A 248 2.97 19.32 2.76
C MET A 248 1.49 18.91 2.70
N SER A 249 0.94 18.74 1.49
CA SER A 249 -0.46 18.35 1.31
C SER A 249 -0.70 16.88 1.66
N LEU A 250 0.28 15.98 1.44
CA LEU A 250 0.21 14.62 1.99
C LEU A 250 0.31 14.63 3.52
N MET A 251 1.24 15.41 4.08
CA MET A 251 1.39 15.52 5.53
C MET A 251 0.10 16.02 6.19
N LEU A 252 -0.54 17.06 5.65
CA LEU A 252 -1.84 17.55 6.11
C LEU A 252 -2.95 16.49 6.02
N ASN A 253 -2.96 15.70 4.95
CA ASN A 253 -3.89 14.58 4.80
C ASN A 253 -3.66 13.49 5.88
N LEU A 254 -2.40 13.15 6.17
CA LEU A 254 -2.06 12.22 7.24
C LEU A 254 -2.43 12.78 8.63
N VAL A 255 -2.18 14.07 8.88
CA VAL A 255 -2.58 14.75 10.12
C VAL A 255 -4.10 14.79 10.28
N ASN A 256 -4.84 15.10 9.21
CA ASN A 256 -6.30 15.06 9.22
C ASN A 256 -6.83 13.66 9.58
N THR A 257 -6.23 12.61 9.01
CA THR A 257 -6.56 11.21 9.34
C THR A 257 -6.25 10.88 10.80
N PHE A 258 -5.07 11.26 11.29
CA PHE A 258 -4.67 11.08 12.69
C PHE A 258 -5.66 11.79 13.63
N LEU A 259 -5.94 13.06 13.39
CA LEU A 259 -6.82 13.87 14.23
C LEU A 259 -8.26 13.34 14.22
N TYR A 260 -8.75 12.86 13.09
CA TYR A 260 -10.05 12.18 12.99
C TYR A 260 -10.11 10.91 13.85
N MET A 261 -9.03 10.13 13.88
CA MET A 261 -8.96 8.95 14.74
C MET A 261 -8.88 9.30 16.23
N VAL A 262 -8.09 10.31 16.59
CA VAL A 262 -8.11 10.85 17.97
C VAL A 262 -9.54 11.26 18.34
N ASN A 263 -10.24 12.01 17.48
CA ASN A 263 -11.62 12.45 17.70
C ASN A 263 -12.60 11.30 17.92
N THR A 264 -12.40 10.20 17.21
CA THR A 264 -13.30 9.04 17.26
C THR A 264 -13.15 8.32 18.60
N TYR A 265 -11.91 8.11 19.04
CA TYR A 265 -11.59 7.24 20.19
C TYR A 265 -11.31 7.96 21.51
N ILE A 266 -11.09 9.29 21.50
CA ILE A 266 -10.90 10.09 22.73
C ILE A 266 -12.10 10.01 23.68
N ILE A 267 -13.30 9.75 23.16
CA ILE A 267 -14.51 9.69 23.97
C ILE A 267 -14.74 8.31 24.61
N VAL A 268 -14.08 7.26 24.12
CA VAL A 268 -14.40 5.86 24.45
C VAL A 268 -14.24 5.58 25.95
N PRO A 269 -13.17 6.00 26.64
CA PRO A 269 -13.03 5.74 28.07
C PRO A 269 -14.14 6.33 28.93
N THR A 270 -14.79 7.40 28.47
CA THR A 270 -15.79 8.19 29.19
C THR A 270 -17.22 8.00 28.66
N ALA A 271 -17.41 7.20 27.61
CA ALA A 271 -18.67 7.18 26.85
C ALA A 271 -19.86 6.64 27.66
N ASP A 272 -19.62 5.62 28.50
CA ASP A 272 -20.60 5.03 29.40
C ASP A 272 -20.91 5.96 30.58
N ASP A 273 -19.90 6.52 31.24
CA ASP A 273 -20.07 7.52 32.30
C ASP A 273 -20.86 8.75 31.82
N TYR A 274 -20.56 9.23 30.61
CA TYR A 274 -21.29 10.38 30.03
C TYR A 274 -22.75 10.02 29.75
N SER A 275 -23.02 8.83 29.23
CA SER A 275 -24.40 8.35 29.01
C SER A 275 -25.18 8.27 30.32
N VAL A 276 -24.57 7.75 31.39
CA VAL A 276 -25.17 7.68 32.74
C VAL A 276 -25.41 9.06 33.32
N SER A 277 -24.47 9.99 33.16
CA SER A 277 -24.62 11.37 33.66
C SER A 277 -25.77 12.16 33.01
N LEU A 278 -26.17 11.78 31.79
CA LEU A 278 -27.31 12.33 31.06
C LEU A 278 -28.62 11.55 31.29
N GLY A 279 -28.63 10.57 32.20
CA GLY A 279 -29.80 9.79 32.58
C GLY A 279 -30.10 8.57 31.68
N ALA A 280 -29.14 8.11 30.88
CA ALA A 280 -29.28 6.90 30.05
C ALA A 280 -28.50 5.70 30.62
N ALA A 281 -28.79 4.49 30.15
CA ALA A 281 -28.05 3.29 30.55
C ALA A 281 -26.60 3.33 30.01
N ALA A 282 -25.65 2.75 30.74
CA ALA A 282 -24.24 2.67 30.32
C ALA A 282 -24.05 2.02 28.94
N THR A 283 -24.90 1.05 28.58
CA THR A 283 -24.88 0.35 27.28
C THR A 283 -25.28 1.23 26.10
N VAL A 284 -25.85 2.41 26.35
CA VAL A 284 -26.12 3.43 25.30
C VAL A 284 -24.81 4.06 24.80
N CYS A 285 -23.67 3.79 25.45
CA CYS A 285 -22.34 4.14 24.92
C CYS A 285 -22.12 3.62 23.50
N GLY A 286 -22.66 2.43 23.15
CA GLY A 286 -22.60 1.90 21.78
C GLY A 286 -23.30 2.82 20.78
N VAL A 287 -24.48 3.37 21.12
CA VAL A 287 -25.17 4.36 20.27
C VAL A 287 -24.37 5.66 20.17
N VAL A 288 -23.80 6.14 21.27
CA VAL A 288 -22.98 7.37 21.29
C VAL A 288 -21.74 7.22 20.43
N ILE A 289 -21.03 6.08 20.53
CA ILE A 289 -19.84 5.80 19.73
C ILE A 289 -20.24 5.59 18.26
N GLY A 290 -21.21 4.72 18.00
CA GLY A 290 -21.63 4.29 16.66
C GLY A 290 -22.42 5.28 15.84
N SER A 291 -23.08 6.26 16.45
CA SER A 291 -23.76 7.34 15.71
C SER A 291 -22.81 8.08 14.75
N MET A 292 -21.55 8.25 15.13
CA MET A 292 -20.52 8.82 14.25
C MET A 292 -20.27 7.93 13.02
N ALA A 293 -20.17 6.62 13.21
CA ALA A 293 -19.99 5.67 12.11
C ALA A 293 -21.21 5.61 11.18
N VAL A 294 -22.42 5.70 11.72
CA VAL A 294 -23.67 5.74 10.94
C VAL A 294 -23.67 6.95 10.00
N ALA A 295 -23.40 8.15 10.52
CA ALA A 295 -23.33 9.35 9.70
C ALA A 295 -22.20 9.29 8.66
N GLN A 296 -21.07 8.63 9.01
CA GLN A 296 -19.96 8.45 8.11
C GLN A 296 -20.33 7.64 6.86
N VAL A 297 -21.11 6.55 6.97
CA VAL A 297 -21.54 5.72 5.82
C VAL A 297 -22.20 6.56 4.72
N PHE A 298 -23.01 7.55 5.11
CA PHE A 298 -23.68 8.42 4.16
C PHE A 298 -22.75 9.51 3.63
N SER A 299 -21.91 10.10 4.50
CA SER A 299 -21.02 11.18 4.11
C SER A 299 -19.89 10.73 3.19
N SER A 300 -19.34 9.53 3.37
CA SER A 300 -18.23 9.00 2.55
C SER A 300 -18.56 8.93 1.07
N VAL A 301 -19.79 8.58 0.69
CA VAL A 301 -20.24 8.58 -0.71
C VAL A 301 -20.23 10.00 -1.29
N TYR A 302 -20.79 10.97 -0.55
CA TYR A 302 -20.82 12.37 -0.97
C TYR A 302 -19.42 12.98 -1.08
N PHE A 303 -18.57 12.72 -0.08
CA PHE A 303 -17.18 13.16 -0.07
C PHE A 303 -16.36 12.52 -1.19
N SER A 304 -16.60 11.24 -1.50
CA SER A 304 -15.98 10.57 -2.65
C SER A 304 -16.42 11.22 -3.97
N ALA A 305 -17.69 11.61 -4.09
CA ALA A 305 -18.20 12.31 -5.27
C ALA A 305 -17.61 13.72 -5.40
N TRP A 306 -17.53 14.48 -4.29
CA TRP A 306 -17.02 15.84 -4.24
C TRP A 306 -15.51 15.89 -4.53
N SER A 307 -14.76 14.91 -4.02
CA SER A 307 -13.32 14.78 -4.27
C SER A 307 -12.94 14.50 -5.72
N ASN A 308 -13.89 14.16 -6.60
CA ASN A 308 -13.62 14.16 -8.05
C ASN A 308 -13.28 15.56 -8.58
N LYS A 309 -13.77 16.64 -7.94
CA LYS A 309 -13.62 18.03 -8.43
C LYS A 309 -12.61 18.85 -7.64
N SER A 310 -12.45 18.57 -6.36
CA SER A 310 -11.50 19.26 -5.47
C SER A 310 -11.29 18.44 -4.20
N TYR A 311 -10.06 18.36 -3.71
CA TYR A 311 -9.72 17.77 -2.43
C TYR A 311 -9.77 18.80 -1.29
N SER A 312 -9.39 20.06 -1.54
CA SER A 312 -9.35 21.09 -0.50
C SER A 312 -10.74 21.41 0.09
N ARG A 313 -11.77 21.57 -0.78
CA ARG A 313 -13.11 21.97 -0.33
C ARG A 313 -13.79 20.94 0.60
N PRO A 314 -13.79 19.63 0.29
CA PRO A 314 -14.26 18.62 1.24
C PRO A 314 -13.51 18.63 2.57
N LEU A 315 -12.19 18.82 2.56
CA LEU A 315 -11.38 18.85 3.79
C LEU A 315 -11.72 20.04 4.69
N VAL A 316 -11.96 21.21 4.10
CA VAL A 316 -12.43 22.40 4.85
C VAL A 316 -13.81 22.16 5.46
N PHE A 317 -14.75 21.64 4.66
CA PHE A 317 -16.09 21.32 5.15
C PHE A 317 -16.06 20.28 6.29
N SER A 318 -15.21 19.25 6.15
CA SER A 318 -14.95 18.26 7.20
C SER A 318 -14.53 18.90 8.52
N SER A 319 -13.52 19.79 8.49
CA SER A 319 -13.04 20.46 9.69
C SER A 319 -14.11 21.35 10.35
N ILE A 320 -14.97 22.01 9.57
CA ILE A 320 -16.08 22.82 10.11
C ILE A 320 -17.14 21.94 10.78
N MET A 321 -17.50 20.82 10.15
CA MET A 321 -18.46 19.86 10.73
C MET A 321 -17.92 19.23 12.02
N LEU A 322 -16.63 18.87 12.04
CA LEU A 322 -15.97 18.30 13.22
C LEU A 322 -15.81 19.32 14.36
N PHE A 323 -15.53 20.57 14.06
CA PHE A 323 -15.58 21.67 15.04
C PHE A 323 -16.99 21.77 15.66
N SER A 324 -18.01 21.86 14.81
CA SER A 324 -19.40 22.05 15.25
C SER A 324 -19.92 20.84 16.04
N GLY A 325 -19.59 19.62 15.61
CA GLY A 325 -19.98 18.39 16.29
C GLY A 325 -19.34 18.23 17.67
N ASN A 326 -18.05 18.57 17.81
CA ASN A 326 -17.35 18.55 19.09
C ASN A 326 -17.85 19.64 20.06
N LEU A 327 -18.23 20.81 19.53
CA LEU A 327 -18.87 21.86 20.32
C LEU A 327 -20.21 21.38 20.89
N LEU A 328 -21.07 20.77 20.06
CA LEU A 328 -22.33 20.20 20.54
C LEU A 328 -22.11 19.05 21.53
N TYR A 329 -21.12 18.19 21.29
CA TYR A 329 -20.76 17.11 22.21
C TYR A 329 -20.40 17.63 23.60
N ALA A 330 -19.62 18.71 23.68
CA ALA A 330 -19.24 19.31 24.95
C ALA A 330 -20.41 20.03 25.65
N LEU A 331 -21.25 20.73 24.89
CA LEU A 331 -22.42 21.46 25.43
C LEU A 331 -23.57 20.54 25.86
N ALA A 332 -23.60 19.29 25.40
CA ALA A 332 -24.68 18.34 25.73
C ALA A 332 -24.83 18.09 27.24
N TYR A 333 -23.72 18.17 27.99
CA TYR A 333 -23.72 18.07 29.45
C TYR A 333 -24.47 19.22 30.11
N ASP A 334 -24.16 20.46 29.74
CA ASP A 334 -24.79 21.66 30.31
C ASP A 334 -26.26 21.80 29.87
N LEU A 335 -26.60 21.29 28.68
CA LEU A 335 -27.98 21.21 28.17
C LEU A 335 -28.75 20.00 28.71
N ASN A 336 -28.10 19.11 29.45
CA ASN A 336 -28.63 17.86 29.98
C ASN A 336 -29.45 17.06 28.95
N SER A 337 -28.90 16.87 27.74
CA SER A 337 -29.63 16.27 26.62
C SER A 337 -28.79 15.27 25.83
N ILE A 338 -29.16 13.99 25.93
CA ILE A 338 -28.56 12.91 25.13
C ILE A 338 -28.80 13.11 23.62
N THR A 339 -29.90 13.77 23.24
CA THR A 339 -30.17 14.08 21.83
C THR A 339 -29.12 15.03 21.25
N VAL A 340 -28.70 16.04 22.03
CA VAL A 340 -27.64 16.96 21.60
C VAL A 340 -26.30 16.24 21.51
N LEU A 341 -26.03 15.31 22.44
CA LEU A 341 -24.84 14.46 22.40
C LEU A 341 -24.77 13.65 21.10
N ILE A 342 -25.85 12.93 20.77
CA ILE A 342 -25.95 12.12 19.55
C ILE A 342 -25.89 13.00 18.30
N LEU A 343 -26.53 14.17 18.30
CA LEU A 343 -26.47 15.11 17.18
C LEU A 343 -25.04 15.61 16.94
N GLY A 344 -24.31 15.94 18.01
CA GLY A 344 -22.89 16.30 17.93
C GLY A 344 -22.04 15.17 17.31
N ARG A 345 -22.29 13.92 17.71
CA ARG A 345 -21.61 12.74 17.15
C ARG A 345 -21.96 12.49 15.68
N LEU A 346 -23.22 12.65 15.29
CA LEU A 346 -23.66 12.58 13.90
C LEU A 346 -22.97 13.64 13.05
N LEU A 347 -22.88 14.89 13.51
CA LEU A 347 -22.13 15.95 12.82
C LEU A 347 -20.64 15.59 12.65
N CYS A 348 -20.01 15.05 13.69
CA CYS A 348 -18.63 14.54 13.59
C CYS A 348 -18.48 13.46 12.51
N GLY A 349 -19.47 12.57 12.36
CA GLY A 349 -19.47 11.54 11.31
C GLY A 349 -19.72 12.11 9.91
N LEU A 350 -20.57 13.12 9.78
CA LEU A 350 -20.77 13.86 8.53
C LEU A 350 -19.50 14.57 8.08
N GLY A 351 -18.64 14.96 9.03
CA GLY A 351 -17.33 15.52 8.77
C GLY A 351 -16.24 14.51 8.38
N SER A 352 -16.55 13.25 8.10
CA SER A 352 -15.53 12.22 7.81
C SER A 352 -14.90 12.37 6.43
N ALA A 353 -13.68 12.90 6.36
CA ALA A 353 -12.91 13.02 5.13
C ALA A 353 -12.09 11.76 4.76
N ARG A 354 -12.29 10.61 5.44
CA ARG A 354 -11.43 9.42 5.25
C ARG A 354 -11.43 8.88 3.82
N ALA A 355 -12.57 8.90 3.14
CA ALA A 355 -12.66 8.51 1.74
C ALA A 355 -11.82 9.42 0.84
N VAL A 356 -11.83 10.73 1.11
CA VAL A 356 -11.02 11.75 0.40
C VAL A 356 -9.54 11.54 0.66
N ASN A 357 -9.17 11.33 1.92
CA ASN A 357 -7.78 11.10 2.34
C ASN A 357 -7.15 9.90 1.63
N ARG A 358 -7.87 8.78 1.59
CA ARG A 358 -7.45 7.57 0.87
C ARG A 358 -7.37 7.79 -0.63
N ARG A 359 -8.35 8.47 -1.20
CA ARG A 359 -8.38 8.78 -2.63
C ARG A 359 -7.21 9.68 -3.02
N TYR A 360 -6.92 10.71 -2.26
CA TYR A 360 -5.78 11.60 -2.50
C TYR A 360 -4.46 10.83 -2.56
N ILE A 361 -4.26 9.84 -1.69
CA ILE A 361 -3.08 8.96 -1.74
C ILE A 361 -3.05 8.14 -3.03
N SER A 362 -4.19 7.61 -3.46
CA SER A 362 -4.29 6.86 -4.71
C SER A 362 -4.04 7.72 -5.95
N ASP A 363 -4.57 8.94 -5.97
CA ASP A 363 -4.61 9.78 -7.17
C ASP A 363 -3.35 10.65 -7.30
N CYS A 364 -2.87 11.22 -6.20
CA CYS A 364 -1.81 12.24 -6.21
C CYS A 364 -0.41 11.70 -5.86
N VAL A 365 -0.31 10.52 -5.24
CA VAL A 365 0.98 9.98 -4.80
C VAL A 365 1.56 9.05 -5.89
N PRO A 366 2.80 9.29 -6.36
CA PRO A 366 3.46 8.44 -7.34
C PRO A 366 3.54 6.98 -6.87
N LEU A 367 3.35 6.04 -7.80
CA LEU A 367 3.33 4.60 -7.53
C LEU A 367 4.53 4.10 -6.70
N LYS A 368 5.73 4.65 -6.93
CA LYS A 368 6.97 4.29 -6.20
C LYS A 368 6.89 4.55 -4.69
N ILE A 369 6.15 5.57 -4.25
CA ILE A 369 6.01 5.95 -2.84
C ILE A 369 4.60 5.73 -2.29
N ARG A 370 3.63 5.35 -3.15
CA ARG A 370 2.24 5.11 -2.77
C ARG A 370 2.09 4.05 -1.67
N LEU A 371 2.83 2.95 -1.75
CA LEU A 371 2.82 1.93 -0.71
C LEU A 371 3.28 2.48 0.65
N LYS A 372 4.32 3.33 0.66
CA LYS A 372 4.79 4.02 1.87
C LYS A 372 3.77 5.03 2.40
N ALA A 373 3.11 5.77 1.51
CA ALA A 373 2.06 6.72 1.89
C ALA A 373 0.81 6.02 2.46
N SER A 374 0.38 4.90 1.86
CA SER A 374 -0.70 4.07 2.39
C SER A 374 -0.33 3.46 3.74
N ALA A 375 0.90 2.97 3.92
CA ALA A 375 1.39 2.51 5.21
C ALA A 375 1.39 3.65 6.24
N GLY A 376 1.84 4.85 5.85
CA GLY A 376 1.77 6.06 6.69
C GLY A 376 0.35 6.42 7.10
N PHE A 377 -0.64 6.26 6.23
CA PHE A 377 -2.06 6.47 6.55
C PHE A 377 -2.58 5.47 7.60
N VAL A 378 -2.20 4.20 7.48
CA VAL A 378 -2.56 3.16 8.46
C VAL A 378 -1.88 3.46 9.80
N SER A 379 -0.58 3.76 9.79
CA SER A 379 0.15 4.12 11.02
C SER A 379 -0.41 5.37 11.69
N ALA A 380 -0.72 6.42 10.92
CA ALA A 380 -1.36 7.63 11.43
C ALA A 380 -2.75 7.34 12.01
N SER A 381 -3.52 6.44 11.39
CA SER A 381 -4.80 6.00 11.93
C SER A 381 -4.62 5.30 13.27
N ALA A 382 -3.74 4.29 13.35
CA ALA A 382 -3.47 3.52 14.56
C ALA A 382 -2.92 4.39 15.70
N LEU A 383 -1.98 5.30 15.40
CA LEU A 383 -1.49 6.29 16.34
C LEU A 383 -2.63 7.16 16.89
N GLY A 384 -3.57 7.58 16.05
CA GLY A 384 -4.73 8.35 16.50
C GLY A 384 -5.64 7.53 17.41
N MET A 385 -5.86 6.24 17.12
CA MET A 385 -6.62 5.33 17.98
C MET A 385 -5.96 5.14 19.35
N ALA A 386 -4.62 5.14 19.42
CA ALA A 386 -3.86 5.06 20.68
C ALA A 386 -3.87 6.40 21.44
N CYS A 387 -3.62 7.51 20.74
CA CYS A 387 -3.53 8.84 21.33
C CYS A 387 -4.87 9.33 21.87
N GLY A 388 -6.01 8.95 21.26
CA GLY A 388 -7.34 9.32 21.73
C GLY A 388 -7.56 9.00 23.21
N PRO A 389 -7.64 7.71 23.59
CA PRO A 389 -7.79 7.30 24.98
C PRO A 389 -6.66 7.83 25.88
N GLY A 390 -5.42 7.88 25.39
CA GLY A 390 -4.29 8.45 26.14
C GLY A 390 -4.49 9.92 26.52
N LEU A 391 -5.01 10.75 25.60
CA LEU A 391 -5.40 12.14 25.87
C LEU A 391 -6.57 12.21 26.84
N ALA A 392 -7.59 11.37 26.67
CA ALA A 392 -8.76 11.32 27.55
C ALA A 392 -8.36 11.04 29.01
N GLY A 393 -7.42 10.13 29.24
CA GLY A 393 -6.90 9.82 30.58
C GLY A 393 -6.17 10.98 31.25
N LEU A 394 -5.63 11.94 30.49
CA LEU A 394 -5.01 13.16 31.02
C LEU A 394 -6.04 14.27 31.31
N LEU A 395 -7.22 14.20 30.68
CA LEU A 395 -8.28 15.21 30.75
C LEU A 395 -9.28 14.93 31.88
N GLN A 396 -8.80 14.73 33.11
CA GLN A 396 -9.63 14.39 34.27
C GLN A 396 -9.93 15.57 35.21
N THR A 397 -9.66 16.81 34.77
CA THR A 397 -9.85 18.01 35.60
C THR A 397 -11.32 18.43 35.65
N GLU A 398 -11.77 18.95 36.80
CA GLU A 398 -13.12 19.48 36.96
C GLU A 398 -13.10 20.95 37.36
N PHE A 399 -13.71 21.81 36.54
CA PHE A 399 -13.92 23.24 36.83
C PHE A 399 -15.07 23.82 35.99
N LYS A 400 -15.55 25.01 36.35
CA LYS A 400 -16.65 25.70 35.63
C LYS A 400 -16.24 27.12 35.25
N ILE A 401 -16.41 27.50 33.99
CA ILE A 401 -16.09 28.84 33.48
C ILE A 401 -17.33 29.40 32.77
N TYR A 402 -17.78 30.60 33.18
CA TYR A 402 -18.91 31.32 32.55
C TYR A 402 -20.18 30.46 32.28
N GLY A 403 -20.52 29.56 33.21
CA GLY A 403 -21.70 28.70 33.08
C GLY A 403 -21.46 27.40 32.30
N VAL A 404 -20.32 27.25 31.64
CA VAL A 404 -19.90 26.05 30.91
C VAL A 404 -19.09 25.12 31.82
N THR A 405 -19.46 23.84 31.85
CA THR A 405 -18.79 22.83 32.67
C THR A 405 -17.63 22.19 31.91
N PHE A 406 -16.48 22.09 32.57
CA PHE A 406 -15.31 21.37 32.09
C PHE A 406 -15.03 20.23 33.07
N ASN A 407 -15.31 19.01 32.63
CA ASN A 407 -15.11 17.78 33.40
C ASN A 407 -14.56 16.69 32.46
N GLN A 408 -14.31 15.51 33.00
CA GLN A 408 -13.78 14.37 32.24
C GLN A 408 -14.59 14.00 30.99
N ASN A 409 -15.92 14.23 31.00
CA ASN A 409 -16.81 13.89 29.89
C ASN A 409 -16.82 14.97 28.79
N THR A 410 -16.65 16.24 29.15
CA THR A 410 -16.77 17.39 28.24
C THR A 410 -15.44 17.88 27.69
N LEU A 411 -14.35 17.72 28.45
CA LEU A 411 -12.99 18.12 28.05
C LEU A 411 -12.52 17.52 26.72
N PRO A 412 -12.78 16.23 26.42
CA PRO A 412 -12.50 15.68 25.09
C PRO A 412 -13.07 16.52 23.95
N GLY A 413 -14.33 16.96 24.08
CA GLY A 413 -14.99 17.80 23.09
C GLY A 413 -14.33 19.17 22.93
N TRP A 414 -14.01 19.84 24.04
CA TRP A 414 -13.35 21.16 24.02
C TRP A 414 -11.94 21.11 23.39
N VAL A 415 -11.14 20.11 23.76
CA VAL A 415 -9.79 19.93 23.22
C VAL A 415 -9.84 19.64 21.73
N MET A 416 -10.74 18.75 21.30
CA MET A 416 -10.89 18.42 19.88
C MET A 416 -11.44 19.59 19.07
N CYS A 417 -12.36 20.38 19.64
CA CYS A 417 -12.86 21.61 19.04
C CYS A 417 -11.71 22.57 18.68
N LEU A 418 -10.80 22.84 19.62
CA LEU A 418 -9.61 23.67 19.38
C LEU A 418 -8.68 23.04 18.32
N ALA A 419 -8.44 21.73 18.42
CA ALA A 419 -7.57 21.03 17.48
C ALA A 419 -8.08 21.08 16.03
N TRP A 420 -9.40 20.99 15.82
CA TRP A 420 -10.00 21.12 14.49
C TRP A 420 -9.94 22.55 13.93
N VAL A 421 -10.00 23.58 14.78
CA VAL A 421 -9.76 24.97 14.36
C VAL A 421 -8.32 25.16 13.91
N VAL A 422 -7.35 24.65 14.68
CA VAL A 422 -5.93 24.70 14.30
C VAL A 422 -5.69 23.96 12.98
N ASN A 423 -6.29 22.78 12.81
CA ASN A 423 -6.22 22.02 11.57
C ASN A 423 -6.83 22.81 10.39
N LEU A 424 -8.00 23.42 10.58
CA LEU A 424 -8.66 24.25 9.57
C LEU A 424 -7.77 25.41 9.11
N ILE A 425 -7.17 26.14 10.05
CA ILE A 425 -6.25 27.25 9.74
C ILE A 425 -5.03 26.73 8.98
N TRP A 426 -4.46 25.60 9.42
CA TRP A 426 -3.28 25.02 8.78
C TRP A 426 -3.58 24.51 7.36
N LEU A 427 -4.72 23.85 7.16
CA LEU A 427 -5.21 23.44 5.85
C LEU A 427 -5.40 24.64 4.92
N TRP A 428 -6.01 25.73 5.42
CA TRP A 428 -6.28 26.91 4.62
C TRP A 428 -5.00 27.61 4.12
N ILE A 429 -3.94 27.62 4.94
CA ILE A 429 -2.67 28.26 4.60
C ILE A 429 -1.77 27.37 3.72
N SER A 430 -1.69 26.07 4.04
CA SER A 430 -0.63 25.20 3.52
C SER A 430 -1.11 24.17 2.47
N PHE A 431 -2.41 23.93 2.32
CA PHE A 431 -2.91 22.93 1.38
C PHE A 431 -2.91 23.49 -0.05
N LYS A 432 -2.25 22.78 -0.98
CA LYS A 432 -2.21 23.15 -2.40
C LYS A 432 -2.90 22.08 -3.23
N GLU A 433 -3.83 22.51 -4.07
CA GLU A 433 -4.62 21.62 -4.94
C GLU A 433 -3.71 21.00 -6.03
N PRO A 434 -3.87 19.71 -6.38
CA PRO A 434 -3.07 19.05 -7.43
C PRO A 434 -3.33 19.61 -8.84
N ASP A 435 -2.28 19.75 -9.66
CA ASP A 435 -2.33 20.42 -10.96
C ASP A 435 -3.20 19.70 -12.03
N HIS A 436 -3.41 18.39 -11.93
CA HIS A 436 -4.20 17.63 -12.90
C HIS A 436 -5.71 17.96 -12.84
N ILE A 437 -6.25 18.23 -11.64
CA ILE A 437 -7.64 18.68 -11.44
C ILE A 437 -7.81 20.11 -11.94
N ALA A 438 -6.79 20.97 -11.75
CA ALA A 438 -6.83 22.34 -12.24
C ALA A 438 -6.89 22.41 -13.78
N LYS A 439 -6.18 21.51 -14.48
CA LYS A 439 -6.21 21.41 -15.94
C LYS A 439 -7.55 20.90 -16.49
N GLU A 440 -8.15 19.89 -15.85
CA GLU A 440 -9.45 19.33 -16.27
C GLU A 440 -10.61 20.32 -16.07
N ASN A 441 -10.60 21.10 -14.98
CA ASN A 441 -11.54 22.19 -14.75
C ASN A 441 -11.34 23.36 -15.75
N GLY A 442 -10.09 23.65 -16.13
CA GLY A 442 -9.77 24.66 -17.16
C GLY A 442 -10.25 24.26 -18.56
N ALA A 443 -10.10 22.98 -18.94
CA ALA A 443 -10.53 22.46 -20.24
C ALA A 443 -12.07 22.44 -20.38
N ASN A 444 -12.81 22.12 -19.31
CA ASN A 444 -14.28 22.18 -19.31
C ASN A 444 -14.84 23.61 -19.37
N THR A 445 -14.06 24.60 -18.93
CA THR A 445 -14.45 26.01 -19.06
C THR A 445 -14.29 26.49 -20.51
N GLN A 446 -13.26 26.01 -21.22
CA GLN A 446 -13.05 26.33 -22.65
C GLN A 446 -14.03 25.61 -23.59
N SER A 447 -14.47 24.38 -23.27
CA SER A 447 -15.48 23.67 -24.07
C SER A 447 -16.87 24.32 -23.98
N SER A 448 -17.18 24.95 -22.84
CA SER A 448 -18.44 25.70 -22.64
C SER A 448 -18.51 26.98 -23.47
N ASP A 449 -17.39 27.70 -23.65
CA ASP A 449 -17.32 28.87 -24.54
C ASP A 449 -17.37 28.50 -26.04
N SER A 450 -16.92 27.29 -26.41
CA SER A 450 -16.99 26.82 -27.79
C SER A 450 -18.41 26.43 -28.23
N ASN A 451 -19.29 26.06 -27.29
CA ASN A 451 -20.70 25.79 -27.57
C ASN A 451 -21.54 27.05 -27.75
N HIS A 452 -21.10 28.21 -27.25
CA HIS A 452 -21.82 29.47 -27.48
C HIS A 452 -21.58 30.08 -28.87
N ARG A 453 -20.50 29.71 -29.56
CA ARG A 453 -20.21 30.16 -30.93
C ARG A 453 -20.77 29.27 -32.04
N ARG A 454 -21.35 28.11 -31.70
CA ARG A 454 -21.92 27.16 -32.68
C ARG A 454 -23.45 27.19 -32.74
N SER A 455 -24.10 27.98 -31.88
CA SER A 455 -25.57 28.11 -31.85
C SER A 455 -26.13 29.21 -32.77
N ASP A 456 -25.28 30.06 -33.36
CA ASP A 456 -25.73 31.19 -34.20
C ASP A 456 -25.81 30.87 -35.71
N ASN A 457 -25.51 29.64 -36.13
CA ASN A 457 -25.50 29.24 -37.55
C ASN A 457 -26.38 28.01 -37.86
N LEU A 458 -27.39 27.72 -37.03
CA LEU A 458 -28.33 26.62 -37.26
C LEU A 458 -29.80 27.06 -37.19
N GLU A 459 -30.10 28.28 -37.66
CA GLU A 459 -31.45 28.72 -38.00
C GLU A 459 -31.53 29.06 -39.49
N ASP A 460 -31.34 28.06 -40.34
CA ASP A 460 -31.95 28.10 -41.67
C ASP A 460 -32.09 26.69 -42.24
N GLY A 461 -33.31 26.32 -42.65
CA GLY A 461 -33.58 25.06 -43.35
C GLY A 461 -34.44 24.05 -42.59
N LEU A 462 -35.62 24.46 -42.11
CA LEU A 462 -36.68 23.55 -41.64
C LEU A 462 -37.88 23.62 -42.61
N ALA A 463 -37.93 22.73 -43.60
CA ALA A 463 -39.16 22.42 -44.37
C ALA A 463 -39.04 21.12 -45.22
N GLN A 464 -39.57 20.00 -44.67
CA GLN A 464 -40.38 18.93 -45.33
C GLN A 464 -39.82 18.10 -46.53
N PRO A 465 -40.43 16.95 -46.94
CA PRO A 465 -40.69 15.71 -46.18
C PRO A 465 -40.43 14.39 -46.99
N LEU A 466 -40.41 13.25 -46.27
CA LEU A 466 -40.87 11.86 -46.62
C LEU A 466 -40.79 11.26 -48.06
N LEU A 467 -40.12 10.09 -48.12
CA LEU A 467 -40.50 8.78 -48.72
C LEU A 467 -40.35 8.43 -50.24
N THR A 468 -39.69 7.26 -50.42
CA THR A 468 -39.86 6.16 -51.41
C THR A 468 -39.28 6.29 -52.84
N GLU A 469 -38.33 5.40 -53.21
CA GLU A 469 -38.54 4.30 -54.18
C GLU A 469 -37.28 3.41 -54.37
N GLU A 470 -37.54 2.10 -54.47
CA GLU A 470 -36.61 0.98 -54.64
C GLU A 470 -36.05 0.87 -56.08
N LYS A 471 -34.82 0.34 -56.23
CA LYS A 471 -34.48 -0.65 -57.28
C LYS A 471 -33.16 -1.38 -57.05
N GLU A 472 -33.32 -2.60 -56.55
CA GLU A 472 -32.71 -3.89 -56.93
C GLU A 472 -31.24 -4.03 -57.42
N ARG A 473 -30.51 -4.83 -56.61
CA ARG A 473 -29.68 -6.03 -56.92
C ARG A 473 -28.33 -5.87 -57.65
N GLN A 474 -27.25 -6.19 -56.93
CA GLN A 474 -26.49 -7.44 -57.14
C GLN A 474 -25.53 -7.74 -55.96
N ASP A 475 -25.40 -9.03 -55.69
CA ASP A 475 -24.90 -9.71 -54.48
C ASP A 475 -23.40 -9.56 -54.19
N GLU A 476 -23.01 -9.59 -52.90
CA GLU A 476 -22.33 -10.75 -52.29
C GLU A 476 -21.96 -10.47 -50.81
N ASN A 477 -22.53 -11.30 -49.93
CA ASN A 477 -22.14 -11.68 -48.55
C ASN A 477 -20.91 -11.00 -47.91
N VAL A 478 -21.13 -10.09 -46.96
CA VAL A 478 -20.37 -10.06 -45.70
C VAL A 478 -21.33 -9.68 -44.58
N GLN A 479 -21.67 -10.66 -43.77
CA GLN A 479 -22.44 -10.49 -42.54
C GLN A 479 -21.46 -10.43 -41.36
N ASP A 480 -21.74 -9.49 -40.46
CA ASP A 480 -21.24 -9.33 -39.08
C ASP A 480 -19.78 -8.87 -38.89
N ASP A 481 -19.56 -7.56 -38.65
CA ASP A 481 -18.58 -7.13 -37.63
C ASP A 481 -18.76 -5.69 -37.06
N ASP A 482 -19.95 -5.10 -37.09
CA ASP A 482 -20.16 -3.75 -36.50
C ASP A 482 -20.55 -3.75 -35.01
N ASP A 483 -20.83 -4.90 -34.40
CA ASP A 483 -21.17 -5.00 -32.97
C ASP A 483 -19.95 -5.00 -32.02
N LYS A 484 -18.71 -4.96 -32.54
CA LYS A 484 -17.50 -5.02 -31.68
C LYS A 484 -16.91 -3.67 -31.29
N GLU A 485 -17.34 -2.56 -31.90
CA GLU A 485 -16.82 -1.23 -31.55
C GLU A 485 -17.59 -0.54 -30.40
N GLU A 486 -18.88 -0.83 -30.20
CA GLU A 486 -19.64 -0.29 -29.06
C GLU A 486 -19.27 -0.97 -27.73
N ASP A 487 -19.03 -2.28 -27.72
CA ASP A 487 -18.60 -3.03 -26.53
C ASP A 487 -17.22 -2.59 -26.00
N ARG A 488 -16.32 -2.16 -26.88
CA ARG A 488 -15.00 -1.67 -26.47
C ARG A 488 -15.06 -0.31 -25.75
N LYS A 489 -16.06 0.53 -26.04
CA LYS A 489 -16.26 1.83 -25.37
C LYS A 489 -17.00 1.70 -24.03
N GLU A 490 -17.84 0.67 -23.85
CA GLU A 490 -18.48 0.39 -22.56
C GLU A 490 -17.51 -0.19 -21.50
N CYS A 491 -16.45 -0.87 -21.95
CA CYS A 491 -15.49 -1.54 -21.06
C CYS A 491 -14.67 -0.58 -20.15
N HIS A 492 -14.67 0.73 -20.44
CA HIS A 492 -13.83 1.73 -19.74
C HIS A 492 -14.58 2.71 -18.82
N LYS A 493 -15.91 2.64 -18.71
CA LYS A 493 -16.68 3.57 -17.87
C LYS A 493 -16.53 3.23 -16.37
N PRO A 494 -16.36 4.25 -15.48
CA PRO A 494 -16.32 4.06 -14.03
C PRO A 494 -17.65 3.52 -13.52
N ALA A 495 -17.64 2.79 -12.39
CA ALA A 495 -18.86 2.25 -11.81
C ALA A 495 -19.82 3.38 -11.42
N THR A 496 -21.07 3.27 -11.85
CA THR A 496 -22.12 4.28 -11.66
C THR A 496 -22.93 4.08 -10.37
N SER A 497 -22.83 2.90 -9.75
CA SER A 497 -23.52 2.56 -8.49
C SER A 497 -22.73 1.55 -7.66
N LEU A 498 -23.05 1.46 -6.36
CA LEU A 498 -22.45 0.48 -5.44
C LEU A 498 -22.72 -0.97 -5.89
N ALA A 499 -23.92 -1.25 -6.41
CA ALA A 499 -24.29 -2.58 -6.89
C ALA A 499 -23.50 -2.96 -8.16
N ALA A 500 -23.29 -2.02 -9.08
CA ALA A 500 -22.44 -2.23 -10.25
C ALA A 500 -20.98 -2.44 -9.84
N ALA A 501 -20.47 -1.64 -8.89
CA ALA A 501 -19.13 -1.81 -8.33
C ALA A 501 -18.94 -3.20 -7.69
N TYR A 502 -19.92 -3.67 -6.90
CA TYR A 502 -19.87 -4.99 -6.25
C TYR A 502 -19.93 -6.16 -7.26
N ARG A 503 -20.69 -6.01 -8.35
CA ARG A 503 -20.72 -7.03 -9.43
C ARG A 503 -19.41 -7.14 -10.17
N LEU A 504 -18.66 -6.03 -10.28
CA LEU A 504 -17.32 -5.99 -10.90
C LEU A 504 -16.22 -6.61 -10.02
N LEU A 505 -16.49 -6.87 -8.73
CA LEU A 505 -15.52 -7.46 -7.83
C LEU A 505 -15.34 -8.96 -8.11
N THR A 506 -14.07 -9.36 -8.25
CA THR A 506 -13.71 -10.78 -8.28
C THR A 506 -14.06 -11.45 -6.93
N PRO A 507 -14.28 -12.77 -6.90
CA PRO A 507 -14.51 -13.49 -5.65
C PRO A 507 -13.44 -13.24 -4.59
N SER A 508 -12.17 -13.15 -5.00
CA SER A 508 -11.04 -12.84 -4.12
C SER A 508 -11.18 -11.48 -3.43
N VAL A 509 -11.60 -10.42 -4.17
CA VAL A 509 -11.81 -9.09 -3.57
C VAL A 509 -13.00 -9.09 -2.62
N LYS A 510 -14.07 -9.84 -2.92
CA LYS A 510 -15.21 -9.97 -2.00
C LYS A 510 -14.80 -10.61 -0.68
N VAL A 511 -13.96 -11.65 -0.72
CA VAL A 511 -13.40 -12.27 0.49
C VAL A 511 -12.53 -11.28 1.26
N GLN A 512 -11.66 -10.52 0.58
CA GLN A 512 -10.85 -9.49 1.26
C GLN A 512 -11.70 -8.38 1.91
N LEU A 513 -12.80 -7.96 1.29
CA LEU A 513 -13.74 -7.03 1.91
C LEU A 513 -14.45 -7.65 3.12
N LEU A 514 -14.78 -8.95 3.08
CA LEU A 514 -15.32 -9.69 4.22
C LEU A 514 -14.31 -9.78 5.37
N ILE A 515 -13.03 -10.07 5.07
CA ILE A 515 -11.95 -10.07 6.06
C ILE A 515 -11.79 -8.66 6.68
N TYR A 516 -11.87 -7.62 5.85
CA TYR A 516 -11.81 -6.23 6.32
C TYR A 516 -13.00 -5.87 7.22
N PHE A 517 -14.18 -6.36 6.87
CA PHE A 517 -15.36 -6.22 7.71
C PHE A 517 -15.17 -6.94 9.05
N MET A 518 -14.74 -8.22 9.02
CA MET A 518 -14.50 -9.03 10.20
C MET A 518 -13.52 -8.37 11.16
N LEU A 519 -12.34 -7.97 10.67
CA LEU A 519 -11.32 -7.38 11.54
C LEU A 519 -11.80 -6.06 12.16
N LYS A 520 -12.54 -5.23 11.40
CA LYS A 520 -13.06 -3.95 11.93
C LYS A 520 -14.20 -4.15 12.90
N PHE A 521 -15.04 -5.17 12.68
CA PHE A 521 -16.10 -5.55 13.60
C PHE A 521 -15.51 -5.98 14.94
N THR A 522 -14.56 -6.92 14.93
CA THR A 522 -13.93 -7.44 16.15
C THR A 522 -13.14 -6.36 16.90
N MET A 523 -12.38 -5.52 16.20
CA MET A 523 -11.70 -4.38 16.82
C MET A 523 -12.68 -3.41 17.48
N GLU A 524 -13.77 -3.07 16.81
CA GLU A 524 -14.72 -2.11 17.35
C GLU A 524 -15.46 -2.67 18.56
N ILE A 525 -15.86 -3.95 18.56
CA ILE A 525 -16.40 -4.63 19.75
C ILE A 525 -15.42 -4.46 20.92
N LEU A 526 -14.16 -4.87 20.73
CA LEU A 526 -13.14 -4.82 21.77
C LEU A 526 -12.91 -3.40 22.32
N LEU A 527 -12.88 -2.39 21.45
CA LEU A 527 -12.60 -1.01 21.86
C LEU A 527 -13.83 -0.37 22.52
N SER A 528 -15.00 -0.44 21.88
CA SER A 528 -16.23 0.25 22.32
C SER A 528 -16.82 -0.35 23.59
N GLU A 529 -16.72 -1.67 23.80
CA GLU A 529 -17.25 -2.32 25.01
C GLU A 529 -16.28 -2.28 26.20
N SER A 530 -15.01 -1.93 25.96
CA SER A 530 -13.94 -2.04 26.96
C SER A 530 -14.23 -1.27 28.25
N SER A 531 -14.82 -0.07 28.18
CA SER A 531 -15.13 0.72 29.36
C SER A 531 -16.21 0.05 30.21
N VAL A 532 -17.29 -0.42 29.59
CA VAL A 532 -18.40 -1.11 30.26
C VAL A 532 -17.95 -2.44 30.87
N VAL A 533 -17.22 -3.26 30.11
CA VAL A 533 -16.79 -4.60 30.57
C VAL A 533 -15.79 -4.47 31.72
N THR A 534 -14.79 -3.59 31.61
CA THR A 534 -13.76 -3.46 32.65
C THR A 534 -14.26 -2.75 33.90
N SER A 535 -15.18 -1.80 33.77
CA SER A 535 -15.90 -1.21 34.91
C SER A 535 -16.73 -2.27 35.64
N PHE A 536 -17.49 -3.09 34.91
CA PHE A 536 -18.36 -4.12 35.50
C PHE A 536 -17.60 -5.29 36.15
N TYR A 537 -16.64 -5.91 35.45
CA TYR A 537 -15.94 -7.10 35.95
C TYR A 537 -14.75 -6.80 36.86
N PHE A 538 -14.10 -5.65 36.70
CA PHE A 538 -12.83 -5.35 37.37
C PHE A 538 -12.84 -4.05 38.19
N ASN A 539 -13.96 -3.31 38.20
CA ASN A 539 -14.06 -1.98 38.84
C ASN A 539 -12.96 -1.01 38.40
N TRP A 540 -12.61 -1.03 37.11
CA TRP A 540 -11.61 -0.12 36.57
C TRP A 540 -12.14 1.31 36.54
N SER A 541 -11.27 2.26 36.91
CA SER A 541 -11.53 3.68 36.72
C SER A 541 -11.40 4.07 35.24
N THR A 542 -12.06 5.16 34.83
CA THR A 542 -11.90 5.81 33.51
C THR A 542 -10.43 5.98 33.12
N GLY A 543 -9.56 6.34 34.08
CA GLY A 543 -8.12 6.47 33.86
C GLY A 543 -7.42 5.14 33.55
N SER A 544 -7.80 4.06 34.26
CA SER A 544 -7.27 2.71 34.00
C SER A 544 -7.68 2.21 32.61
N VAL A 545 -8.94 2.44 32.21
CA VAL A 545 -9.45 2.12 30.87
C VAL A 545 -8.68 2.89 29.80
N ALA A 546 -8.50 4.21 30.01
CA ALA A 546 -7.75 5.07 29.11
C ALA A 546 -6.29 4.60 28.92
N ILE A 547 -5.60 4.24 30.00
CA ILE A 547 -4.23 3.69 29.94
C ILE A 547 -4.21 2.35 29.19
N PHE A 548 -5.13 1.44 29.49
CA PHE A 548 -5.22 0.15 28.82
C PHE A 548 -5.39 0.31 27.30
N LEU A 549 -6.33 1.15 26.85
CA LEU A 549 -6.57 1.40 25.44
C LEU A 549 -5.40 2.12 24.75
N ALA A 550 -4.75 3.06 25.45
CA ALA A 550 -3.57 3.74 24.92
C ALA A 550 -2.39 2.76 24.72
N VAL A 551 -2.14 1.88 25.71
CA VAL A 551 -1.12 0.83 25.60
C VAL A 551 -1.46 -0.14 24.48
N LEU A 552 -2.73 -0.58 24.39
CA LEU A 552 -3.20 -1.46 23.34
C LEU A 552 -2.95 -0.84 21.95
N GLY A 553 -3.32 0.42 21.74
CA GLY A 553 -3.06 1.14 20.49
C GLY A 553 -1.58 1.38 20.19
N LEU A 554 -0.73 1.58 21.19
CA LEU A 554 0.72 1.75 21.01
C LEU A 554 1.40 0.46 20.53
N THR A 555 0.82 -0.72 20.78
CA THR A 555 1.36 -2.01 20.29
C THR A 555 1.44 -2.08 18.77
N VAL A 556 0.65 -1.28 18.04
CA VAL A 556 0.60 -1.29 16.58
C VAL A 556 1.92 -0.86 15.94
N LEU A 557 2.66 0.06 16.55
CA LEU A 557 3.94 0.55 16.03
C LEU A 557 5.02 -0.54 15.95
N PRO A 558 5.40 -1.21 17.05
CA PRO A 558 6.41 -2.27 17.00
C PRO A 558 5.97 -3.45 16.14
N VAL A 559 4.68 -3.80 16.18
CA VAL A 559 4.10 -4.89 15.38
C VAL A 559 4.26 -4.61 13.89
N ASN A 560 3.88 -3.42 13.41
CA ASN A 560 4.02 -3.05 12.00
C ASN A 560 5.49 -3.05 11.54
N ILE A 561 6.43 -2.62 12.40
CA ILE A 561 7.86 -2.69 12.10
C ILE A 561 8.32 -4.15 11.96
N ILE A 562 7.95 -5.02 12.91
CA ILE A 562 8.33 -6.44 12.90
C ILE A 562 7.77 -7.14 11.67
N VAL A 563 6.48 -6.95 11.38
CA VAL A 563 5.84 -7.57 10.22
C VAL A 563 6.46 -7.09 8.92
N GLY A 564 6.58 -5.77 8.74
CA GLY A 564 7.09 -5.17 7.50
C GLY A 564 8.58 -5.41 7.22
N SER A 565 9.40 -5.59 8.27
CA SER A 565 10.85 -5.79 8.11
C SER A 565 11.28 -7.26 8.13
N TYR A 566 10.62 -8.10 8.93
CA TYR A 566 11.05 -9.48 9.16
C TYR A 566 10.09 -10.49 8.53
N VAL A 567 8.79 -10.38 8.82
CA VAL A 567 7.80 -11.41 8.45
C VAL A 567 7.51 -11.42 6.95
N THR A 568 7.30 -10.25 6.33
CA THR A 568 7.03 -10.16 4.88
C THR A 568 8.21 -10.61 4.01
N ASN A 569 9.43 -10.66 4.56
CA ASN A 569 10.60 -11.18 3.84
C ASN A 569 10.72 -12.72 3.94
N LEU A 570 10.07 -13.34 4.91
CA LEU A 570 10.14 -14.78 5.18
C LEU A 570 8.91 -15.53 4.65
N PHE A 571 7.74 -14.91 4.69
CA PHE A 571 6.46 -15.53 4.36
C PHE A 571 5.71 -14.75 3.28
N GLU A 572 4.90 -15.46 2.51
CA GLU A 572 4.02 -14.84 1.51
C GLU A 572 2.82 -14.16 2.17
N ASP A 573 2.33 -13.06 1.59
CA ASP A 573 1.19 -12.28 2.11
C ASP A 573 -0.04 -13.16 2.45
N ARG A 574 -0.35 -14.18 1.63
CA ARG A 574 -1.48 -15.12 1.87
C ARG A 574 -1.31 -16.00 3.10
N GLN A 575 -0.07 -16.39 3.42
CA GLN A 575 0.24 -17.21 4.61
C GLN A 575 0.09 -16.37 5.88
N ILE A 576 0.59 -15.13 5.83
CA ILE A 576 0.47 -14.17 6.93
C ILE A 576 -1.01 -13.83 7.17
N LEU A 577 -1.80 -13.70 6.12
CA LEU A 577 -3.25 -13.47 6.20
C LEU A 577 -3.95 -14.60 6.97
N VAL A 578 -3.80 -15.86 6.54
CA VAL A 578 -4.45 -17.01 7.22
C VAL A 578 -3.96 -17.17 8.66
N ALA A 579 -2.65 -17.02 8.90
CA ALA A 579 -2.09 -17.10 10.24
C ALA A 579 -2.68 -16.02 11.17
N SER A 580 -2.84 -14.79 10.66
CA SER A 580 -3.42 -13.69 11.44
C SER A 580 -4.90 -13.90 11.71
N GLU A 581 -5.68 -14.43 10.76
CA GLU A 581 -7.09 -14.79 11.01
C GLU A 581 -7.23 -15.85 12.11
N ILE A 582 -6.39 -16.89 12.09
CA ILE A 582 -6.39 -17.93 13.13
C ILE A 582 -6.04 -17.33 14.50
N MET A 583 -5.07 -16.43 14.55
CA MET A 583 -4.68 -15.77 15.80
C MET A 583 -5.78 -14.83 16.33
N VAL A 584 -6.51 -14.12 15.45
CA VAL A 584 -7.71 -13.36 15.82
C VAL A 584 -8.78 -14.29 16.39
N LEU A 585 -9.01 -15.44 15.76
CA LEU A 585 -9.96 -16.45 16.26
C LEU A 585 -9.57 -16.95 17.66
N ILE A 586 -8.29 -17.23 17.90
CA ILE A 586 -7.77 -17.61 19.21
C ILE A 586 -7.99 -16.49 20.24
N GLY A 587 -7.73 -15.24 19.86
CA GLY A 587 -7.97 -14.07 20.70
C GLY A 587 -9.44 -13.95 21.11
N ILE A 588 -10.37 -14.05 20.16
CA ILE A 588 -11.82 -14.04 20.41
C ILE A 588 -12.21 -15.20 21.32
N ALA A 589 -11.77 -16.42 21.03
CA ALA A 589 -12.09 -17.60 21.82
C ALA A 589 -11.57 -17.49 23.26
N ALA A 590 -10.37 -16.96 23.47
CA ALA A 590 -9.80 -16.76 24.80
C ALA A 590 -10.51 -15.67 25.62
N SER A 591 -11.22 -14.75 24.96
CA SER A 591 -11.90 -13.62 25.60
C SER A 591 -13.21 -14.03 26.31
N PHE A 592 -13.83 -15.13 25.89
CA PHE A 592 -15.08 -15.62 26.48
C PHE A 592 -14.95 -15.90 27.99
N HIS A 593 -16.00 -15.54 28.72
CA HIS A 593 -16.16 -15.91 30.11
C HIS A 593 -16.76 -17.32 30.22
N PHE A 594 -15.89 -18.34 30.32
CA PHE A 594 -16.27 -19.75 30.45
C PHE A 594 -16.24 -20.27 31.90
N THR A 595 -15.43 -19.67 32.76
CA THR A 595 -15.16 -20.14 34.14
C THR A 595 -15.94 -19.30 35.15
N SER A 596 -16.08 -19.76 36.40
CA SER A 596 -16.77 -19.00 37.46
C SER A 596 -16.09 -17.68 37.87
N SER A 597 -14.84 -17.46 37.44
CA SER A 597 -14.09 -16.21 37.65
C SER A 597 -13.49 -15.70 36.34
N TYR A 598 -13.80 -14.45 36.00
CA TYR A 598 -13.17 -13.72 34.91
C TYR A 598 -11.97 -12.93 35.45
N SER A 599 -10.80 -13.10 34.83
CA SER A 599 -9.56 -12.50 35.36
C SER A 599 -9.03 -11.40 34.43
N VAL A 600 -8.40 -10.38 35.04
CA VAL A 600 -7.73 -9.30 34.29
C VAL A 600 -6.69 -9.85 33.29
N PRO A 601 -5.82 -10.81 33.65
CA PRO A 601 -4.86 -11.36 32.68
C PRO A 601 -5.52 -12.04 31.48
N GLN A 602 -6.65 -12.72 31.68
CA GLN A 602 -7.41 -13.33 30.58
C GLN A 602 -7.93 -12.27 29.61
N TYR A 603 -8.59 -11.22 30.13
CA TYR A 603 -9.11 -10.12 29.32
C TYR A 603 -8.00 -9.38 28.59
N VAL A 604 -6.94 -8.97 29.29
CA VAL A 604 -5.84 -8.19 28.70
C VAL A 604 -5.07 -9.01 27.65
N THR A 605 -4.79 -10.29 27.92
CA THR A 605 -4.05 -11.14 26.97
C THR A 605 -4.87 -11.43 25.72
N SER A 606 -6.16 -11.76 25.88
CA SER A 606 -7.07 -11.99 24.75
C SER A 606 -7.28 -10.71 23.92
N ALA A 607 -7.41 -9.55 24.57
CA ALA A 607 -7.49 -8.25 23.92
C ALA A 607 -6.24 -7.92 23.10
N ILE A 608 -5.04 -8.10 23.68
CA ILE A 608 -3.77 -7.85 22.98
C ILE A 608 -3.65 -8.76 21.76
N ILE A 609 -3.91 -10.07 21.90
CA ILE A 609 -3.85 -11.01 20.77
C ILE A 609 -4.84 -10.59 19.68
N THR A 610 -6.10 -10.36 20.04
CA THR A 610 -7.15 -9.98 19.09
C THR A 610 -6.78 -8.71 18.34
N PHE A 611 -6.38 -7.66 19.06
CA PHE A 611 -6.08 -6.36 18.48
C PHE A 611 -4.83 -6.37 17.60
N VAL A 612 -3.73 -6.93 18.11
CA VAL A 612 -2.44 -7.00 17.40
C VAL A 612 -2.60 -7.75 16.08
N PHE A 613 -3.21 -8.94 16.10
CA PHE A 613 -3.35 -9.74 14.89
C PHE A 613 -4.42 -9.19 13.94
N ALA A 614 -5.44 -8.49 14.43
CA ALA A 614 -6.38 -7.77 13.58
C ALA A 614 -5.68 -6.59 12.84
N GLU A 615 -4.74 -5.90 13.48
CA GLU A 615 -3.93 -4.82 12.86
C GLU A 615 -2.96 -5.38 11.80
N VAL A 616 -2.30 -6.50 12.10
CA VAL A 616 -1.48 -7.21 11.10
C VAL A 616 -2.33 -7.62 9.90
N LEU A 617 -3.52 -8.17 10.17
CA LEU A 617 -4.47 -8.59 9.15
C LEU A 617 -4.94 -7.41 8.31
N GLU A 618 -5.19 -6.22 8.89
CA GLU A 618 -5.50 -5.00 8.14
C GLU A 618 -4.38 -4.61 7.18
N GLY A 619 -3.13 -4.62 7.64
CA GLY A 619 -1.97 -4.29 6.81
C GLY A 619 -1.82 -5.24 5.61
N VAL A 620 -1.91 -6.54 5.87
CA VAL A 620 -1.77 -7.58 4.82
C VAL A 620 -2.97 -7.57 3.86
N ASN A 621 -4.19 -7.44 4.38
CA ASN A 621 -5.40 -7.39 3.57
C ASN A 621 -5.40 -6.17 2.65
N LEU A 622 -4.96 -5.00 3.13
CA LEU A 622 -4.84 -3.80 2.29
C LEU A 622 -3.77 -3.95 1.20
N SER A 623 -2.64 -4.60 1.52
CA SER A 623 -1.60 -4.91 0.55
C SER A 623 -2.14 -5.79 -0.58
N LEU A 624 -2.85 -6.88 -0.24
CA LEU A 624 -3.47 -7.78 -1.21
C LEU A 624 -4.59 -7.09 -2.01
N LEU A 625 -5.42 -6.28 -1.34
CA LEU A 625 -6.50 -5.53 -1.99
C LEU A 625 -5.96 -4.56 -3.04
N SER A 626 -4.84 -3.90 -2.74
CA SER A 626 -4.18 -3.01 -3.71
C SER A 626 -3.64 -3.72 -4.96
N ARG A 627 -3.38 -5.04 -4.88
CA ARG A 627 -2.87 -5.86 -6.00
C ARG A 627 -3.98 -6.48 -6.83
N VAL A 628 -5.09 -6.88 -6.20
CA VAL A 628 -6.18 -7.62 -6.87
C VAL A 628 -7.28 -6.68 -7.41
N MET A 629 -7.29 -5.42 -6.99
CA MET A 629 -8.32 -4.46 -7.40
C MET A 629 -8.17 -4.00 -8.85
N SER A 630 -9.27 -4.12 -9.62
CA SER A 630 -9.33 -3.73 -11.04
C SER A 630 -9.08 -2.24 -11.26
N SER A 631 -8.44 -1.88 -12.39
CA SER A 631 -8.25 -0.49 -12.82
C SER A 631 -9.57 0.28 -12.98
N ARG A 632 -10.69 -0.40 -13.26
CA ARG A 632 -12.03 0.23 -13.32
C ARG A 632 -12.51 0.75 -11.96
N LEU A 633 -12.05 0.14 -10.88
CA LEU A 633 -12.30 0.56 -9.49
C LEU A 633 -11.27 1.56 -8.97
N SER A 634 -10.27 1.95 -9.77
CA SER A 634 -9.31 2.99 -9.40
C SER A 634 -9.82 4.41 -9.68
N ARG A 635 -10.89 4.55 -10.47
CA ARG A 635 -11.44 5.85 -10.92
C ARG A 635 -12.93 6.00 -10.60
N GLY A 636 -13.37 7.24 -10.39
CA GLY A 636 -14.77 7.60 -10.14
C GLY A 636 -15.17 7.55 -8.66
N THR A 637 -16.46 7.79 -8.40
CA THR A 637 -17.05 7.88 -7.06
C THR A 637 -16.98 6.56 -6.30
N TYR A 638 -17.28 5.43 -6.95
CA TYR A 638 -17.27 4.10 -6.35
C TYR A 638 -15.92 3.39 -6.52
N ASN A 639 -14.85 4.12 -6.23
CA ASN A 639 -13.51 3.55 -6.24
C ASN A 639 -13.30 2.58 -5.06
N GLY A 640 -12.23 1.79 -5.12
CA GLY A 640 -11.95 0.82 -4.07
C GLY A 640 -11.52 1.42 -2.73
N GLY A 641 -11.05 2.68 -2.72
CA GLY A 641 -10.86 3.45 -1.49
C GLY A 641 -12.16 3.68 -0.75
N LEU A 642 -13.24 4.02 -1.48
CA LEU A 642 -14.59 4.10 -0.94
C LEU A 642 -15.05 2.74 -0.44
N LEU A 643 -14.96 1.67 -1.25
CA LEU A 643 -15.44 0.34 -0.86
C LEU A 643 -14.77 -0.20 0.42
N SER A 644 -13.45 -0.03 0.55
CA SER A 644 -12.76 -0.41 1.80
C SER A 644 -13.19 0.46 2.98
N THR A 645 -13.40 1.76 2.76
CA THR A 645 -13.90 2.67 3.80
C THR A 645 -15.30 2.30 4.24
N GLU A 646 -16.20 2.02 3.30
CA GLU A 646 -17.58 1.58 3.56
C GLU A 646 -17.62 0.26 4.30
N ALA A 647 -16.88 -0.76 3.84
CA ALA A 647 -16.83 -2.06 4.50
C ALA A 647 -16.39 -1.94 5.97
N GLY A 648 -15.35 -1.14 6.24
CA GLY A 648 -14.89 -0.89 7.60
C GLY A 648 -15.88 -0.06 8.44
N THR A 649 -16.54 0.93 7.84
CA THR A 649 -17.51 1.78 8.56
C THR A 649 -18.79 1.01 8.90
N LEU A 650 -19.30 0.21 7.95
CA LEU A 650 -20.42 -0.70 8.17
C LEU A 650 -20.12 -1.72 9.26
N ALA A 651 -18.89 -2.24 9.32
CA ALA A 651 -18.47 -3.14 10.38
C ALA A 651 -18.56 -2.49 11.76
N ARG A 652 -18.10 -1.24 11.90
CA ARG A 652 -18.20 -0.48 13.16
C ARG A 652 -19.65 -0.22 13.57
N VAL A 653 -20.47 0.25 12.63
CA VAL A 653 -21.91 0.44 12.88
C VAL A 653 -22.56 -0.86 13.37
N THR A 654 -22.25 -1.98 12.70
CA THR A 654 -22.81 -3.28 13.08
C THR A 654 -22.33 -3.71 14.47
N ALA A 655 -21.06 -3.47 14.81
CA ALA A 655 -20.49 -3.76 16.13
C ALA A 655 -21.16 -2.92 17.23
N ASP A 656 -21.27 -1.61 17.05
CA ASP A 656 -21.87 -0.71 18.04
C ASP A 656 -23.37 -0.98 18.27
N VAL A 657 -24.09 -1.32 17.21
CA VAL A 657 -25.48 -1.80 17.30
C VAL A 657 -25.53 -3.14 18.06
N THR A 658 -24.58 -4.04 17.81
CA THR A 658 -24.48 -5.33 18.52
C THR A 658 -24.24 -5.13 20.01
N ILE A 659 -23.36 -4.20 20.42
CA ILE A 659 -23.12 -3.87 21.84
C ILE A 659 -24.40 -3.35 22.50
N THR A 660 -25.09 -2.42 21.85
CA THR A 660 -26.34 -1.85 22.38
C THR A 660 -27.42 -2.93 22.51
N ALA A 661 -27.57 -3.77 21.48
CA ALA A 661 -28.53 -4.88 21.45
C ALA A 661 -28.23 -5.93 22.53
N ALA A 662 -26.96 -6.33 22.67
CA ALA A 662 -26.50 -7.24 23.71
C ALA A 662 -26.68 -6.65 25.12
N GLY A 663 -26.60 -5.33 25.26
CA GLY A 663 -26.87 -4.62 26.51
C GLY A 663 -28.28 -4.86 27.08
N TYR A 664 -29.28 -5.16 26.24
CA TYR A 664 -30.63 -5.52 26.71
C TYR A 664 -30.68 -6.87 27.43
N LEU A 665 -29.70 -7.76 27.22
CA LEU A 665 -29.56 -9.02 27.94
C LEU A 665 -28.92 -8.84 29.33
N GLY A 666 -28.50 -7.62 29.66
CA GLY A 666 -27.84 -7.25 30.92
C GLY A 666 -26.31 -7.23 30.82
N GLN A 667 -25.69 -6.41 31.67
CA GLN A 667 -24.23 -6.19 31.68
C GLN A 667 -23.42 -7.47 31.92
N SER A 668 -23.96 -8.42 32.68
CA SER A 668 -23.29 -9.71 32.98
C SER A 668 -23.22 -10.66 31.78
N GLN A 669 -24.08 -10.50 30.79
CA GLN A 669 -24.08 -11.31 29.56
C GLN A 669 -23.48 -10.57 28.37
N LEU A 670 -23.22 -9.26 28.51
CA LEU A 670 -22.75 -8.38 27.44
C LEU A 670 -21.55 -8.97 26.70
N LEU A 671 -20.47 -9.29 27.43
CA LEU A 671 -19.23 -9.81 26.87
C LEU A 671 -19.45 -11.07 26.02
N ASN A 672 -20.12 -12.08 26.56
CA ASN A 672 -20.33 -13.32 25.82
C ASN A 672 -21.30 -13.11 24.63
N ALA A 673 -22.29 -12.24 24.78
CA ALA A 673 -23.27 -11.94 23.73
C ALA A 673 -22.65 -11.20 22.54
N THR A 674 -21.69 -10.29 22.75
CA THR A 674 -20.97 -9.57 21.68
C THR A 674 -19.88 -10.42 21.02
N LEU A 675 -19.28 -11.35 21.76
CA LEU A 675 -18.25 -12.26 21.23
C LEU A 675 -18.83 -13.35 20.30
N VAL A 676 -20.09 -13.78 20.48
CA VAL A 676 -20.71 -14.80 19.62
C VAL A 676 -20.77 -14.38 18.14
N PRO A 677 -21.33 -13.20 17.78
CA PRO A 677 -21.26 -12.70 16.40
C PRO A 677 -19.82 -12.57 15.88
N SER A 678 -18.89 -12.08 16.71
CA SER A 678 -17.47 -11.97 16.35
C SER A 678 -16.87 -13.32 15.96
N LEU A 679 -17.16 -14.37 16.73
CA LEU A 679 -16.72 -15.74 16.48
C LEU A 679 -17.29 -16.28 15.16
N VAL A 680 -18.59 -16.10 14.93
CA VAL A 680 -19.26 -16.58 13.70
C VAL A 680 -18.72 -15.89 12.46
N ILE A 681 -18.55 -14.56 12.50
CA ILE A 681 -18.00 -13.79 11.38
C ILE A 681 -16.54 -14.19 11.10
N CYS A 682 -15.74 -14.41 12.15
CA CYS A 682 -14.35 -14.87 12.02
C CYS A 682 -14.24 -16.28 11.41
N LEU A 683 -15.10 -17.22 11.84
CA LEU A 683 -15.13 -18.56 11.26
C LEU A 683 -15.57 -18.54 9.79
N ALA A 684 -16.56 -17.70 9.46
CA ALA A 684 -17.02 -17.51 8.09
C ALA A 684 -15.92 -16.89 7.20
N SER A 685 -15.16 -15.90 7.71
CA SER A 685 -14.06 -15.30 6.96
C SER A 685 -12.96 -16.32 6.67
N ILE A 686 -12.53 -17.09 7.69
CA ILE A 686 -11.53 -18.15 7.53
C ILE A 686 -11.96 -19.18 6.50
N ALA A 687 -13.22 -19.65 6.56
CA ALA A 687 -13.75 -20.59 5.57
C ALA A 687 -13.73 -20.02 4.14
N ALA A 688 -14.10 -18.75 3.98
CA ALA A 688 -14.05 -18.05 2.69
C ALA A 688 -12.61 -17.84 2.18
N THR A 689 -11.67 -17.56 3.08
CA THR A 689 -10.24 -17.45 2.78
C THR A 689 -9.70 -18.76 2.24
N PHE A 690 -10.00 -19.90 2.88
CA PHE A 690 -9.58 -21.21 2.36
C PHE A 690 -10.19 -21.51 0.99
N GLY A 691 -11.45 -21.13 0.75
CA GLY A 691 -12.09 -21.29 -0.55
C GLY A 691 -11.47 -20.45 -1.68
N THR A 692 -10.82 -19.34 -1.36
CA THR A 692 -10.20 -18.42 -2.33
C THR A 692 -8.67 -18.40 -2.26
N TYR A 693 -8.05 -19.24 -1.44
CA TYR A 693 -6.62 -19.21 -1.09
C TYR A 693 -5.70 -19.23 -2.32
N ASN A 694 -6.02 -20.07 -3.30
CA ASN A 694 -5.25 -20.20 -4.54
C ASN A 694 -5.51 -19.06 -5.55
N SER A 695 -6.61 -18.32 -5.40
CA SER A 695 -7.02 -17.21 -6.28
C SER A 695 -6.59 -15.83 -5.76
N LEU A 696 -5.88 -15.77 -4.63
CA LEU A 696 -5.35 -14.53 -4.04
C LEU A 696 -4.13 -13.95 -4.81
N TYR A 697 -3.75 -14.55 -5.94
CA TYR A 697 -2.67 -14.13 -6.83
C TYR A 697 -3.06 -14.13 -8.30
#